data_AF-A0A931RG45-F1
#
_entry.id   AF-A0A931RG45-F1
#
_cell.length_a   1.000
_cell.length_b   1.000
_cell.length_c   1.000
_cell.angle_alpha   90.00
_cell.angle_beta   90.00
_cell.angle_gamma   90.00
#
_symmetry.space_group_name_H-M   'P 1'
#
loop_
_entity.id
_entity.type
_entity.pdbx_description
1 polymer ?
#
loop_
_entity_poly.entity_id
_entity_poly.type
_entity_poly.pdbx_seq_one_letter_code
_entity_poly.pdbx_strand_id
1 'polypeptide(L)'
;MDYSQVSIPDLKSSLESYKNLISFYLPLGIIGIWRWTTWVFKKGVGRYYIPKTNYFKTTVSIVTPVYNEHPVTFRAALLSWRENNPNEIIAVIDYTDLKAIKVFREFARSFKKAKLRITKTPGKRAALVDGIRVAKGEIIALVDSDTLWDKDVIRNGLSPFADPKVAGVCPRQNVLTPSTLAQRIFDIQLDLRCFDELPFLAAAGDAIACICGRTGFYRKKVVLTLCDDLLNETFFGRKVISGDDKRLTNLVLKAGWKVAYQSNARIYTPGMKDMLSYLKQRLRWTRNSLRSDIKALLQGWPFKHPAFAFFQIDKFIQAFVIILSPIYFLVSLYFGLYLAAGLIVVWWFLSRALKIYPHLKRRPNDILILPFYILYTFISASLKIYAFFTLNTHSWITRWDKSRLPQFRFLQQLPAYALTCMVIFVMTSLVFGFKNSCCLNSSGSTLAYSKNKSDKFTSRPSVLGTSTSSGHLGNSIEIYEVKSGETLSTIAEKFNVALADLYTANAQFFPNWNTLDSGIRLSIPSPNFSFSLSEDYNFIQKTPPTLQVSFDEKKQTINVAGRGNILTLSVLKAHLGDEYIEEVEPKVWLLKKNLYLGTGTRLIVDKGEVSWLKLLSTDNDFVWIKAHNANVVINGVKITSWDQNLKDVDLNYKNGRSFIVARASSQMDVYDSEVSYLGYHAPPERLAPTYGISWRASVADGEKYLLTGEVKNSKFHHNYFGAYTFGATGMVWKNNDFYSNIQYGFDPHDDSNYFLVEGNRAYNNGNHGIIFSKRCINNTIKNNLSYNNKLHGIMLDKKSNNNIVESNTVYGNRDGIALYDSSSNVIKNNKVYDNQRGIRLNENSSENLLTNNEISKNSQYGVYLYGEANNNFISKNSLSNNNSGIYIKSKMNKILGNTIDLNQIGLYLLESASNNEIADNKIVNNKKQEIYEKLDKGSVNILGENIIRKN
;
A
#
# COMPACT_ATOMS: atom_id res chain seq x y z
N MET A 1 6.62 -22.31 43.90
CA MET A 1 8.06 -22.14 43.70
C MET A 1 8.50 -23.26 42.77
N ASP A 2 8.81 -22.95 41.52
CA ASP A 2 10.09 -23.26 40.87
C ASP A 2 10.06 -22.61 39.48
N TYR A 3 10.71 -21.46 39.36
CA TYR A 3 10.85 -20.69 38.12
C TYR A 3 12.24 -20.95 37.57
N SER A 4 12.49 -22.14 37.04
CA SER A 4 13.78 -22.45 36.40
C SER A 4 13.65 -23.53 35.33
N GLN A 5 13.02 -23.19 34.19
CA GLN A 5 13.36 -23.70 32.85
C GLN A 5 12.36 -23.17 31.81
N VAL A 6 12.49 -21.88 31.47
CA VAL A 6 11.98 -21.35 30.20
C VAL A 6 13.08 -21.58 29.17
N SER A 7 12.97 -22.65 28.39
CA SER A 7 13.79 -22.85 27.21
C SER A 7 13.46 -21.75 26.20
N ILE A 8 14.43 -20.88 25.93
CA ILE A 8 14.37 -19.76 24.99
C ILE A 8 13.98 -20.27 23.59
N PRO A 9 12.79 -19.97 23.05
CA PRO A 9 12.45 -20.31 21.67
C PRO A 9 13.17 -19.36 20.72
N ASP A 10 14.05 -19.93 19.90
CA ASP A 10 14.64 -19.43 18.65
C ASP A 10 14.65 -17.91 18.41
N LEU A 11 15.74 -17.27 18.84
CA LEU A 11 16.10 -15.90 18.49
C LEU A 11 16.08 -15.65 16.96
N LYS A 12 16.37 -16.67 16.13
CA LYS A 12 16.40 -16.59 14.66
C LYS A 12 15.02 -16.37 14.01
N SER A 13 13.98 -17.08 14.46
CA SER A 13 12.62 -16.93 13.92
C SER A 13 12.01 -15.56 14.27
N SER A 14 12.35 -15.03 15.46
CA SER A 14 11.99 -13.68 15.85
C SER A 14 12.70 -12.64 14.98
N LEU A 15 13.99 -12.85 14.68
CA LEU A 15 14.82 -11.97 13.84
C LEU A 15 14.31 -11.87 12.39
N GLU A 16 13.80 -12.94 11.78
CA GLU A 16 13.20 -12.90 10.42
C GLU A 16 11.91 -12.06 10.38
N SER A 17 11.06 -12.18 11.41
CA SER A 17 9.84 -11.36 11.55
C SER A 17 10.18 -9.89 11.81
N TYR A 18 11.26 -9.62 12.56
CA TYR A 18 11.81 -8.28 12.73
C TYR A 18 12.47 -7.73 11.45
N LYS A 19 13.12 -8.55 10.62
CA LYS A 19 13.74 -8.11 9.34
C LYS A 19 12.71 -7.55 8.35
N ASN A 20 11.51 -8.13 8.27
CA ASN A 20 10.43 -7.64 7.41
C ASN A 20 9.84 -6.31 7.94
N LEU A 21 9.72 -6.18 9.26
CA LEU A 21 9.38 -4.89 9.88
C LEU A 21 10.47 -3.84 9.61
N ILE A 22 11.74 -4.17 9.85
CA ILE A 22 12.89 -3.29 9.62
C ILE A 22 12.93 -2.86 8.16
N SER A 23 12.77 -3.78 7.21
CA SER A 23 12.80 -3.47 5.77
C SER A 23 11.65 -2.53 5.35
N PHE A 24 10.46 -2.68 5.92
CA PHE A 24 9.35 -1.73 5.68
C PHE A 24 9.64 -0.34 6.25
N TYR A 25 10.17 -0.25 7.47
CA TYR A 25 10.47 1.04 8.09
C TYR A 25 11.84 1.62 7.68
N LEU A 26 12.67 0.87 6.95
CA LEU A 26 14.03 1.27 6.57
C LEU A 26 14.04 2.58 5.77
N PRO A 27 13.18 2.82 4.75
CA PRO A 27 13.18 4.12 4.08
C PRO A 27 12.78 5.26 5.02
N LEU A 28 11.80 5.04 5.91
CA LEU A 28 11.44 6.03 6.93
C LEU A 28 12.61 6.30 7.88
N GLY A 29 13.38 5.27 8.22
CA GLY A 29 14.62 5.33 9.00
C GLY A 29 15.73 6.10 8.27
N ILE A 30 16.01 5.79 7.00
CA ILE A 30 17.01 6.47 6.15
C ILE A 30 16.64 7.94 5.99
N ILE A 31 15.38 8.23 5.70
CA ILE A 31 14.85 9.59 5.66
C ILE A 31 15.07 10.26 7.03
N GLY A 32 14.75 9.57 8.12
CA GLY A 32 15.01 10.01 9.48
C GLY A 32 16.47 10.40 9.69
N ILE A 33 17.40 9.51 9.37
CA ILE A 33 18.85 9.71 9.45
C ILE A 33 19.25 10.91 8.60
N TRP A 34 18.89 10.96 7.32
CA TRP A 34 19.19 12.09 6.45
C TRP A 34 18.66 13.43 7.01
N ARG A 35 17.42 13.45 7.51
CA ARG A 35 16.82 14.65 8.11
C ARG A 35 17.54 15.07 9.39
N TRP A 36 18.02 14.13 10.19
CA TRP A 36 18.78 14.41 11.40
C TRP A 36 20.22 14.79 11.11
N THR A 37 20.92 14.09 10.22
CA THR A 37 22.24 14.47 9.72
C THR A 37 22.21 15.85 9.12
N THR A 38 21.21 16.19 8.30
CA THR A 38 21.05 17.55 7.77
C THR A 38 20.85 18.57 8.88
N TRP A 39 20.06 18.25 9.91
CA TRP A 39 19.85 19.15 11.05
C TRP A 39 21.11 19.30 11.92
N VAL A 40 21.80 18.19 12.23
CA VAL A 40 23.06 18.16 12.98
C VAL A 40 24.16 18.88 12.21
N PHE A 41 24.26 18.68 10.90
CA PHE A 41 25.19 19.42 10.04
C PHE A 41 24.91 20.91 10.07
N LYS A 42 23.65 21.31 9.86
CA LYS A 42 23.25 22.73 9.94
C LYS A 42 23.57 23.32 11.31
N LYS A 43 23.31 22.58 12.40
CA LYS A 43 23.66 22.98 13.77
C LYS A 43 25.17 23.04 14.00
N GLY A 44 25.91 22.05 13.51
CA GLY A 44 27.34 21.91 13.65
C GLY A 44 28.11 22.98 12.90
N VAL A 45 27.64 23.39 11.71
CA VAL A 45 28.16 24.54 10.99
C VAL A 45 27.70 25.84 11.65
N GLY A 46 26.41 25.93 12.01
CA GLY A 46 25.84 27.10 12.67
C GLY A 46 26.45 27.44 14.02
N ARG A 47 27.15 26.51 14.71
CA ARG A 47 27.87 26.79 15.96
C ARG A 47 29.09 27.70 15.76
N TYR A 48 29.64 27.74 14.54
CA TYR A 48 30.75 28.61 14.18
C TYR A 48 30.29 30.03 13.82
N TYR A 49 28.98 30.26 13.70
CA TYR A 49 28.47 31.60 13.54
C TYR A 49 28.66 32.37 14.85
N ILE A 50 29.34 33.50 14.73
CA ILE A 50 29.54 34.47 15.81
C ILE A 50 29.03 35.82 15.31
N PRO A 51 28.12 36.51 16.05
CA PRO A 51 27.67 37.84 15.67
C PRO A 51 28.84 38.81 15.62
N LYS A 52 28.87 39.68 14.62
CA LYS A 52 29.97 40.65 14.48
C LYS A 52 29.83 41.73 15.55
N THR A 53 30.89 41.96 16.31
CA THR A 53 30.92 42.96 17.39
C THR A 53 31.71 44.21 17.02
N ASN A 54 32.49 44.17 15.93
CA ASN A 54 33.26 45.31 15.45
C ASN A 54 32.33 46.51 15.21
N TYR A 55 32.62 47.60 15.90
CA TYR A 55 31.80 48.80 15.84
C TYR A 55 31.98 49.48 14.47
N PHE A 56 30.94 49.46 13.66
CA PHE A 56 30.86 50.19 12.39
C PHE A 56 29.81 51.29 12.52
N LYS A 57 30.21 52.54 12.31
CA LYS A 57 29.34 53.71 12.44
C LYS A 57 29.20 54.38 11.09
N THR A 58 27.96 54.52 10.63
CA THR A 58 27.61 55.30 9.44
C THR A 58 26.20 55.85 9.60
N THR A 59 25.73 56.62 8.61
CA THR A 59 24.39 57.19 8.60
C THR A 59 23.33 56.15 8.24
N VAL A 60 22.23 56.13 9.00
CA VAL A 60 21.10 55.20 8.83
C VAL A 60 19.78 55.92 8.62
N SER A 61 19.12 55.61 7.52
CA SER A 61 17.74 56.03 7.24
C SER A 61 16.78 54.87 7.45
N ILE A 62 15.78 55.02 8.31
CA ILE A 62 14.68 54.07 8.42
C ILE A 62 13.63 54.40 7.37
N VAL A 63 13.18 53.42 6.61
CA VAL A 63 12.12 53.56 5.60
C VAL A 63 11.02 52.56 5.93
N THR A 64 9.80 53.06 6.15
CA THR A 64 8.65 52.22 6.46
C THR A 64 7.46 52.53 5.55
N PRO A 65 6.95 51.56 4.76
CA PRO A 65 5.69 51.68 4.07
C PRO A 65 4.54 51.40 5.04
N VAL A 66 3.50 52.24 5.06
CA VAL A 66 2.38 52.12 6.03
C VAL A 66 1.04 52.10 5.29
N TYR A 67 0.21 51.11 5.62
CA TYR A 67 -1.14 51.00 5.10
C TYR A 67 -2.08 50.25 6.06
N ASN A 68 -3.10 50.95 6.53
CA ASN A 68 -4.16 50.50 7.43
C ASN A 68 -3.63 49.80 8.70
N GLU A 69 -2.53 50.30 9.24
CA GLU A 69 -1.91 49.80 10.47
C GLU A 69 -2.68 50.28 11.71
N HIS A 70 -2.70 49.47 12.77
CA HIS A 70 -3.36 49.91 14.00
C HIS A 70 -2.59 51.08 14.63
N PRO A 71 -3.23 52.24 14.94
CA PRO A 71 -2.54 53.45 15.39
C PRO A 71 -1.62 53.26 16.59
N VAL A 72 -2.05 52.46 17.57
CA VAL A 72 -1.27 52.17 18.79
C VAL A 72 -0.01 51.36 18.45
N THR A 73 -0.13 50.35 17.58
CA THR A 73 0.99 49.50 17.17
C THR A 73 2.02 50.31 16.39
N PHE A 74 1.56 51.13 15.44
CA PHE A 74 2.44 51.98 14.64
C PHE A 74 3.17 53.02 15.50
N ARG A 75 2.47 53.65 16.46
CA ARG A 75 3.08 54.60 17.39
C ARG A 75 4.16 53.93 18.26
N ALA A 76 3.89 52.74 18.78
CA ALA A 76 4.88 51.99 19.57
C ALA A 76 6.14 51.66 18.74
N ALA A 77 5.97 51.28 17.48
CA ALA A 77 7.08 51.01 16.56
C ALA A 77 7.95 52.26 16.35
N LEU A 78 7.34 53.41 16.01
CA LEU A 78 8.05 54.69 15.84
C LEU A 78 8.88 55.08 17.06
N LEU A 79 8.33 54.90 18.27
CA LEU A 79 9.03 55.20 19.52
C LEU A 79 10.25 54.29 19.72
N SER A 80 10.11 52.99 19.48
CA SER A 80 11.22 52.03 19.60
C SER A 80 12.36 52.31 18.60
N TRP A 81 12.03 52.76 17.40
CA TRP A 81 13.03 53.14 16.40
C TRP A 81 13.76 54.42 16.79
N ARG A 82 13.04 55.39 17.36
CA ARG A 82 13.62 56.65 17.86
C ARG A 82 14.68 56.41 18.93
N GLU A 83 14.46 55.45 19.82
CA GLU A 83 15.39 55.08 20.90
C GLU A 83 16.75 54.58 20.36
N ASN A 84 16.79 54.09 19.13
CA ASN A 84 18.02 53.69 18.44
C ASN A 84 18.77 54.85 17.76
N ASN A 85 18.26 56.08 17.87
CA ASN A 85 18.83 57.32 17.33
C ASN A 85 19.24 57.27 15.83
N PRO A 86 18.31 56.93 14.91
CA PRO A 86 18.57 56.98 13.47
C PRO A 86 18.83 58.42 12.98
N ASN A 87 19.46 58.56 11.81
CA ASN A 87 19.66 59.86 11.17
C ASN A 87 18.36 60.41 10.59
N GLU A 88 17.45 59.53 10.14
CA GLU A 88 16.10 59.89 9.76
C GLU A 88 15.14 58.69 9.79
N ILE A 89 13.84 59.00 9.93
CA ILE A 89 12.75 58.02 9.78
C ILE A 89 11.82 58.54 8.69
N ILE A 90 11.68 57.79 7.62
CA ILE A 90 10.86 58.11 6.45
C ILE A 90 9.66 57.17 6.44
N ALA A 91 8.47 57.69 6.72
CA ALA A 91 7.23 56.94 6.53
C ALA A 91 6.62 57.27 5.17
N VAL A 92 6.44 56.23 4.35
CA VAL A 92 5.75 56.32 3.06
C VAL A 92 4.35 55.76 3.26
N ILE A 93 3.38 56.67 3.41
CA ILE A 93 2.00 56.33 3.80
C ILE A 93 1.08 56.50 2.60
N ASP A 94 0.19 55.53 2.39
CA ASP A 94 -0.85 55.63 1.38
C ASP A 94 -1.77 56.83 1.65
N TYR A 95 -2.15 57.57 0.59
CA TYR A 95 -2.97 58.77 0.71
C TYR A 95 -4.36 58.53 1.35
N THR A 96 -4.85 57.29 1.35
CA THR A 96 -6.14 56.91 1.97
C THR A 96 -6.05 56.62 3.46
N ASP A 97 -4.85 56.40 4.02
CA ASP A 97 -4.68 56.08 5.44
C ASP A 97 -4.50 57.34 6.31
N LEU A 98 -5.60 58.09 6.45
CA LEU A 98 -5.64 59.32 7.24
C LEU A 98 -5.25 59.09 8.71
N LYS A 99 -5.50 57.89 9.25
CA LYS A 99 -5.18 57.54 10.65
C LYS A 99 -3.67 57.43 10.85
N ALA A 100 -2.96 56.69 9.99
CA ALA A 100 -1.51 56.59 10.06
C ALA A 100 -0.81 57.93 9.77
N ILE A 101 -1.34 58.73 8.83
CA ILE A 101 -0.85 60.10 8.55
C ILE A 101 -0.92 60.97 9.81
N LYS A 102 -2.05 60.93 10.54
CA LYS A 102 -2.21 61.67 11.80
C LYS A 102 -1.17 61.24 12.84
N VAL A 103 -1.05 59.94 13.11
CA VAL A 103 -0.08 59.38 14.07
C VAL A 103 1.35 59.81 13.73
N PHE A 104 1.75 59.75 12.46
CA PHE A 104 3.11 60.11 12.06
C PHE A 104 3.37 61.62 12.15
N ARG A 105 2.39 62.47 11.82
CA ARG A 105 2.52 63.93 11.98
C ARG A 105 2.72 64.32 13.44
N GLU A 106 1.98 63.69 14.35
CA GLU A 106 2.16 63.89 15.80
C GLU A 106 3.55 63.46 16.26
N PHE A 107 4.04 62.29 15.83
CA PHE A 107 5.39 61.84 16.12
C PHE A 107 6.46 62.80 15.57
N ALA A 108 6.31 63.29 14.34
CA ALA A 108 7.25 64.19 13.67
C ALA A 108 7.39 65.55 14.37
N ARG A 109 6.38 66.00 15.12
CA ARG A 109 6.50 67.20 15.99
C ARG A 109 7.57 67.00 17.07
N SER A 110 7.68 65.79 17.62
CA SER A 110 8.63 65.42 18.67
C SER A 110 9.98 64.90 18.17
N PHE A 111 10.08 64.50 16.90
CA PHE A 111 11.30 63.97 16.31
C PHE A 111 11.58 64.64 14.96
N LYS A 112 12.40 65.69 14.96
CA LYS A 112 12.68 66.54 13.78
C LYS A 112 13.32 65.78 12.60
N LYS A 113 13.91 64.61 12.86
CA LYS A 113 14.48 63.72 11.84
C LYS A 113 13.42 62.83 11.15
N ALA A 114 12.13 62.95 11.48
CA ALA A 114 11.03 62.24 10.82
C ALA A 114 10.59 62.96 9.53
N LYS A 115 10.37 62.20 8.46
CA LYS A 115 9.93 62.69 7.15
C LYS A 115 8.72 61.89 6.67
N LEU A 116 7.64 62.60 6.37
CA LEU A 116 6.42 62.00 5.82
C LEU A 116 6.46 62.09 4.30
N ARG A 117 6.18 60.97 3.63
CA ARG A 117 5.89 60.91 2.19
C ARG A 117 4.52 60.30 2.01
N ILE A 118 3.63 61.01 1.31
CA ILE A 118 2.30 60.50 0.97
C ILE A 118 2.38 59.98 -0.46
N THR A 119 2.12 58.69 -0.65
CA THR A 119 2.14 58.07 -1.98
C THR A 119 0.72 57.83 -2.50
N LYS A 120 0.52 58.11 -3.79
CA LYS A 120 -0.70 57.78 -4.54
C LYS A 120 -0.56 56.45 -5.30
N THR A 121 0.66 55.93 -5.39
CA THR A 121 0.96 54.71 -6.15
C THR A 121 0.64 53.50 -5.30
N PRO A 122 -0.32 52.65 -5.69
CA PRO A 122 -0.67 51.49 -4.91
C PRO A 122 0.42 50.43 -4.98
N GLY A 123 1.03 50.11 -3.84
CA GLY A 123 1.79 48.88 -3.64
C GLY A 123 2.91 49.03 -2.64
N LYS A 124 3.16 48.01 -1.82
CA LYS A 124 4.28 48.01 -0.86
C LYS A 124 5.63 48.21 -1.56
N ARG A 125 5.86 47.59 -2.72
CA ARG A 125 7.11 47.77 -3.51
C ARG A 125 7.31 49.20 -3.98
N ALA A 126 6.25 49.84 -4.48
CA ALA A 126 6.30 51.24 -4.91
C ALA A 126 6.63 52.15 -3.73
N ALA A 127 5.92 51.99 -2.61
CA ALA A 127 6.18 52.75 -1.40
C ALA A 127 7.62 52.55 -0.85
N LEU A 128 8.14 51.32 -0.90
CA LEU A 128 9.54 51.04 -0.54
C LEU A 128 10.52 51.78 -1.46
N VAL A 129 10.32 51.70 -2.79
CA VAL A 129 11.21 52.37 -3.76
C VAL A 129 11.16 53.89 -3.62
N ASP A 130 9.99 54.48 -3.42
CA ASP A 130 9.83 55.91 -3.15
C ASP A 130 10.67 56.33 -1.94
N GLY A 131 10.58 55.55 -0.85
CA GLY A 131 11.35 55.77 0.37
C GLY A 131 12.87 55.58 0.18
N ILE A 132 13.29 54.54 -0.54
CA ILE A 132 14.70 54.25 -0.86
C ILE A 132 15.33 55.42 -1.63
N ARG A 133 14.63 55.97 -2.62
CA ARG A 133 15.12 57.08 -3.46
C ARG A 133 15.37 58.36 -2.65
N VAL A 134 14.49 58.68 -1.69
CA VAL A 134 14.59 59.91 -0.89
C VAL A 134 15.47 59.78 0.36
N ALA A 135 15.76 58.55 0.81
CA ALA A 135 16.64 58.30 1.95
C ALA A 135 18.03 58.90 1.70
N LYS A 136 18.67 59.48 2.72
CA LYS A 136 19.99 60.12 2.64
C LYS A 136 21.10 59.28 3.29
N GLY A 137 20.74 58.31 4.13
CA GLY A 137 21.68 57.45 4.83
C GLY A 137 22.46 56.55 3.86
N GLU A 138 23.72 56.28 4.20
CA GLU A 138 24.53 55.30 3.48
C GLU A 138 23.93 53.90 3.60
N ILE A 139 23.42 53.58 4.79
CA ILE A 139 22.63 52.39 5.07
C ILE A 139 21.16 52.78 5.22
N ILE A 140 20.29 51.96 4.67
CA ILE A 140 18.85 52.07 4.87
C ILE A 140 18.33 50.86 5.65
N ALA A 141 17.45 51.10 6.61
CA ALA A 141 16.70 50.06 7.29
C ALA A 141 15.27 50.05 6.73
N LEU A 142 14.90 49.00 6.01
CA LEU A 142 13.53 48.79 5.55
C LEU A 142 12.76 48.08 6.66
N VAL A 143 11.69 48.69 7.18
CA VAL A 143 11.01 48.25 8.41
C VAL A 143 9.50 48.17 8.21
N ASP A 144 8.87 47.08 8.64
CA ASP A 144 7.41 46.97 8.66
C ASP A 144 6.81 47.85 9.76
N SER A 145 5.65 48.45 9.50
CA SER A 145 4.98 49.42 10.38
C SER A 145 4.57 48.87 11.76
N ASP A 146 4.61 47.56 11.94
CA ASP A 146 4.24 46.84 13.17
C ASP A 146 5.44 46.28 13.95
N THR A 147 6.67 46.59 13.54
CA THR A 147 7.88 46.00 14.12
C THR A 147 8.50 46.89 15.20
N LEU A 148 8.65 46.35 16.42
CA LEU A 148 9.34 47.01 17.53
C LEU A 148 10.82 46.66 17.53
N TRP A 149 11.69 47.61 17.86
CA TRP A 149 13.13 47.38 18.03
C TRP A 149 13.52 47.27 19.49
N ASP A 150 14.46 46.38 19.79
CA ASP A 150 15.17 46.37 21.07
C ASP A 150 16.17 47.55 21.14
N LYS A 151 16.88 47.69 22.26
CA LYS A 151 18.01 48.62 22.37
C LYS A 151 19.15 48.17 21.46
N ASP A 152 19.95 49.14 20.98
CA ASP A 152 21.17 48.90 20.19
C ASP A 152 20.98 48.14 18.85
N VAL A 153 19.78 48.09 18.28
CA VAL A 153 19.49 47.43 16.99
C VAL A 153 20.29 48.06 15.84
N ILE A 154 20.39 49.40 15.78
CA ILE A 154 21.24 50.06 14.76
C ILE A 154 22.71 49.72 14.99
N ARG A 155 23.19 49.90 16.22
CA ARG A 155 24.59 49.64 16.58
C ARG A 155 25.01 48.23 16.17
N ASN A 156 24.21 47.23 16.54
CA ASN A 156 24.49 45.84 16.24
C ASN A 156 24.28 45.52 14.75
N GLY A 157 23.19 46.02 14.14
CA GLY A 157 22.85 45.78 12.73
C GLY A 157 23.86 46.39 11.76
N LEU A 158 24.61 47.41 12.18
CA LEU A 158 25.65 48.03 11.37
C LEU A 158 26.97 47.27 11.34
N SER A 159 27.31 46.52 12.41
CA SER A 159 28.61 45.85 12.55
C SER A 159 29.05 45.02 11.32
N PRO A 160 28.17 44.27 10.63
CA PRO A 160 28.58 43.51 9.45
C PRO A 160 28.99 44.36 8.23
N PHE A 161 28.56 45.63 8.15
CA PHE A 161 28.93 46.54 7.06
C PHE A 161 30.38 47.06 7.17
N ALA A 162 31.12 46.68 8.20
CA ALA A 162 32.58 46.83 8.19
C ALA A 162 33.21 46.09 6.99
N ASP A 163 32.60 44.99 6.52
CA ASP A 163 32.96 44.37 5.24
C ASP A 163 32.31 45.19 4.09
N PRO A 164 33.10 45.79 3.18
CA PRO A 164 32.57 46.55 2.06
C PRO A 164 31.71 45.70 1.11
N LYS A 165 31.91 44.37 1.07
CA LYS A 165 31.14 43.43 0.23
C LYS A 165 29.77 43.06 0.81
N VAL A 166 29.49 43.39 2.08
CA VAL A 166 28.16 43.18 2.68
C VAL A 166 27.23 44.30 2.24
N ALA A 167 26.13 43.95 1.59
CA ALA A 167 25.10 44.90 1.14
C ALA A 167 23.76 44.73 1.84
N GLY A 168 23.57 43.66 2.62
CA GLY A 168 22.35 43.43 3.39
C GLY A 168 22.62 42.78 4.76
N VAL A 169 21.83 43.12 5.78
CA VAL A 169 21.91 42.50 7.11
C VAL A 169 20.51 42.17 7.64
N CYS A 170 20.33 40.92 8.06
CA CYS A 170 19.11 40.43 8.71
C CYS A 170 19.26 40.43 10.24
N PRO A 171 18.40 41.15 10.98
CA PRO A 171 18.30 41.04 12.43
C PRO A 171 17.58 39.76 12.87
N ARG A 172 17.73 39.44 14.15
CA ARG A 172 16.96 38.39 14.84
C ARG A 172 15.55 38.88 15.15
N GLN A 173 14.57 38.00 14.93
CA GLN A 173 13.14 38.28 15.16
C GLN A 173 12.57 37.44 16.29
N ASN A 174 11.67 38.02 17.06
CA ASN A 174 10.90 37.32 18.10
C ASN A 174 9.44 37.79 18.12
N VAL A 175 8.53 36.97 18.64
CA VAL A 175 7.18 37.46 19.00
C VAL A 175 7.28 38.18 20.33
N LEU A 176 6.69 39.38 20.44
CA LEU A 176 6.82 40.22 21.64
C LEU A 176 6.31 39.50 22.90
N THR A 177 5.05 39.09 22.89
CA THR A 177 4.38 38.44 24.01
C THR A 177 3.43 37.34 23.50
N PRO A 178 3.96 36.18 23.09
CA PRO A 178 3.12 35.10 22.60
C PRO A 178 2.30 34.50 23.75
N SER A 179 0.98 34.68 23.69
CA SER A 179 0.02 34.16 24.67
C SER A 179 -0.90 33.11 24.04
N THR A 180 -1.38 33.34 22.81
CA THR A 180 -2.25 32.40 22.09
C THR A 180 -1.46 31.27 21.43
N LEU A 181 -2.15 30.16 21.13
CA LEU A 181 -1.55 29.01 20.43
C LEU A 181 -0.86 29.44 19.12
N ALA A 182 -1.49 30.30 18.33
CA ALA A 182 -0.95 30.77 17.06
C ALA A 182 0.31 31.63 17.24
N GLN A 183 0.33 32.52 18.23
CA GLN A 183 1.51 33.33 18.53
C GLN A 183 2.67 32.47 19.05
N ARG A 184 2.41 31.48 19.90
CA ARG A 184 3.43 30.57 20.43
C ARG A 184 4.02 29.67 19.33
N ILE A 185 3.19 29.08 18.47
CA ILE A 185 3.68 28.33 17.29
C ILE A 185 4.48 29.23 16.35
N PHE A 186 4.06 30.47 16.18
CA PHE A 186 4.80 31.42 15.35
C PHE A 186 6.15 31.79 15.97
N ASP A 187 6.23 31.98 17.30
CA ASP A 187 7.49 32.22 18.01
C ASP A 187 8.45 31.01 17.89
N ILE A 188 7.95 29.78 18.01
CA ILE A 188 8.73 28.55 17.73
C ILE A 188 9.33 28.60 16.31
N GLN A 189 8.56 28.99 15.30
CA GLN A 189 9.05 29.08 13.91
C GLN A 189 10.09 30.20 13.73
N LEU A 190 9.98 31.32 14.44
CA LEU A 190 10.99 32.38 14.43
C LEU A 190 12.27 31.93 15.12
N ASP A 191 12.17 31.22 16.24
CA ASP A 191 13.33 30.68 16.95
C ASP A 191 14.07 29.66 16.09
N LEU A 192 13.37 28.71 15.45
CA LEU A 192 14.01 27.77 14.51
C LEU A 192 14.72 28.51 13.37
N ARG A 193 14.14 29.59 12.85
CA ARG A 193 14.79 30.43 11.84
C ARG A 193 16.05 31.11 12.38
N CYS A 194 15.97 31.72 13.56
CA CYS A 194 17.03 32.57 14.11
C CYS A 194 18.15 31.80 14.83
N PHE A 195 17.89 30.57 15.28
CA PHE A 195 18.86 29.72 15.98
C PHE A 195 19.34 28.52 15.16
N ASP A 196 18.71 28.21 14.03
CA ASP A 196 19.09 27.08 13.19
C ASP A 196 19.39 27.55 11.76
N GLU A 197 18.41 28.14 11.06
CA GLU A 197 18.53 28.44 9.63
C GLU A 197 19.56 29.55 9.33
N LEU A 198 19.42 30.70 9.99
CA LEU A 198 20.25 31.87 9.71
C LEU A 198 21.70 31.71 10.22
N PRO A 199 21.97 31.17 11.42
CA PRO A 199 23.33 30.86 11.84
C PRO A 199 24.04 29.89 10.90
N PHE A 200 23.36 28.84 10.43
CA PHE A 200 23.91 27.91 9.45
C PHE A 200 24.37 28.63 8.18
N LEU A 201 23.46 29.39 7.56
CA LEU A 201 23.73 30.08 6.30
C LEU A 201 24.82 31.16 6.46
N ALA A 202 24.82 31.88 7.58
CA ALA A 202 25.81 32.90 7.87
C ALA A 202 27.19 32.33 8.24
N ALA A 203 27.27 31.13 8.80
CA ALA A 203 28.54 30.43 9.02
C ALA A 203 29.09 29.79 7.74
N ALA A 204 28.20 29.23 6.91
CA ALA A 204 28.57 28.48 5.72
C ALA A 204 28.93 29.36 4.51
N GLY A 205 28.61 30.66 4.55
CA GLY A 205 28.89 31.56 3.45
C GLY A 205 28.29 32.94 3.63
N ASP A 206 28.05 33.59 2.51
CA ASP A 206 27.68 35.00 2.38
C ASP A 206 26.25 35.21 1.86
N ALA A 207 25.42 34.16 1.89
CA ALA A 207 24.06 34.18 1.40
C ALA A 207 23.07 33.66 2.44
N ILE A 208 21.96 34.39 2.63
CA ILE A 208 20.84 33.96 3.49
C ILE A 208 19.52 33.97 2.71
N ALA A 209 18.54 33.19 3.18
CA ALA A 209 17.33 32.91 2.40
C ALA A 209 16.31 34.03 2.29
N CYS A 210 16.30 34.98 3.21
CA CYS A 210 15.46 36.17 3.17
C CYS A 210 15.86 37.09 4.33
N ILE A 211 16.22 38.33 4.05
CA ILE A 211 16.17 39.40 5.03
C ILE A 211 14.69 39.76 5.21
N CYS A 212 14.12 39.48 6.37
CA CYS A 212 12.67 39.65 6.57
C CYS A 212 12.25 41.12 6.49
N GLY A 213 11.08 41.38 5.90
CA GLY A 213 10.49 42.72 5.82
C GLY A 213 10.27 43.42 7.17
N ARG A 214 10.22 42.68 8.29
CA ARG A 214 10.12 43.26 9.65
C ARG A 214 11.22 44.27 9.89
N THR A 215 12.47 43.92 9.59
CA THR A 215 13.58 44.86 9.49
C THR A 215 14.68 44.24 8.65
N GLY A 216 15.17 44.99 7.65
CA GLY A 216 16.35 44.65 6.89
C GLY A 216 17.23 45.86 6.65
N PHE A 217 18.51 45.77 6.99
CA PHE A 217 19.47 46.83 6.67
C PHE A 217 20.09 46.57 5.30
N TYR A 218 20.28 47.62 4.51
CA TYR A 218 20.88 47.52 3.18
C TYR A 218 21.78 48.70 2.87
N ARG A 219 22.84 48.48 2.08
CA ARG A 219 23.61 49.59 1.48
C ARG A 219 22.74 50.29 0.44
N LYS A 220 22.47 51.59 0.64
CA LYS A 220 21.63 52.38 -0.25
C LYS A 220 22.12 52.32 -1.69
N LYS A 221 23.43 52.52 -1.90
CA LYS A 221 24.06 52.54 -3.24
C LYS A 221 23.79 51.26 -4.04
N VAL A 222 23.63 50.12 -3.37
CA VAL A 222 23.38 48.83 -4.02
C VAL A 222 21.90 48.72 -4.36
N VAL A 223 21.02 48.84 -3.36
CA VAL A 223 19.58 48.60 -3.56
C VAL A 223 18.91 49.65 -4.45
N LEU A 224 19.46 50.85 -4.55
CA LEU A 224 18.98 51.89 -5.47
C LEU A 224 19.06 51.43 -6.93
N THR A 225 20.12 50.70 -7.31
CA THR A 225 20.29 50.15 -8.67
C THR A 225 19.33 48.99 -8.99
N LEU A 226 18.73 48.40 -7.95
CA LEU A 226 17.88 47.21 -8.05
C LEU A 226 16.37 47.56 -8.00
N CYS A 227 16.02 48.84 -7.86
CA CYS A 227 14.64 49.28 -7.68
C CYS A 227 13.72 48.90 -8.86
N ASP A 228 14.20 49.03 -10.10
CA ASP A 228 13.38 48.73 -11.29
C ASP A 228 13.12 47.22 -11.41
N ASP A 229 14.12 46.39 -11.12
CA ASP A 229 14.00 44.92 -11.05
C ASP A 229 13.10 44.43 -9.91
N LEU A 230 13.00 45.22 -8.83
CA LEU A 230 12.08 44.97 -7.71
C LEU A 230 10.64 45.25 -8.14
N LEU A 231 10.38 46.35 -8.86
CA LEU A 231 9.03 46.76 -9.28
C LEU A 231 8.44 45.89 -10.40
N ASN A 232 9.28 45.42 -11.32
CA ASN A 232 8.84 44.79 -12.57
C ASN A 232 8.98 43.26 -12.56
N GLU A 233 8.98 42.63 -11.38
CA GLU A 233 9.05 41.18 -11.30
C GLU A 233 7.83 40.50 -11.93
N THR A 234 8.09 39.55 -12.83
CA THR A 234 7.08 38.65 -13.39
C THR A 234 7.38 37.19 -13.05
N PHE A 235 6.33 36.37 -13.02
CA PHE A 235 6.40 34.91 -12.90
C PHE A 235 5.30 34.27 -13.74
N PHE A 236 5.66 33.39 -14.67
CA PHE A 236 4.75 32.82 -15.68
C PHE A 236 3.81 33.87 -16.31
N GLY A 237 4.41 34.94 -16.86
CA GLY A 237 3.70 36.00 -17.58
C GLY A 237 2.89 36.97 -16.70
N ARG A 238 2.77 36.75 -15.39
CA ARG A 238 2.01 37.64 -14.49
C ARG A 238 2.91 38.47 -13.59
N LYS A 239 2.56 39.74 -13.39
CA LYS A 239 3.26 40.66 -12.47
C LYS A 239 3.12 40.17 -11.02
N VAL A 240 4.24 40.02 -10.33
CA VAL A 240 4.30 39.59 -8.93
C VAL A 240 4.18 40.80 -8.03
N ILE A 241 3.14 40.79 -7.19
CA ILE A 241 2.76 41.94 -6.36
C ILE A 241 3.09 41.80 -4.88
N SER A 242 3.82 40.74 -4.46
CA SER A 242 4.18 40.52 -3.05
C SER A 242 5.47 39.72 -2.89
N GLY A 243 6.05 39.69 -1.68
CA GLY A 243 7.32 38.98 -1.41
C GLY A 243 8.56 39.86 -1.62
N ASP A 244 8.41 41.15 -1.33
CA ASP A 244 9.36 42.23 -1.63
C ASP A 244 10.71 42.02 -0.94
N ASP A 245 10.64 41.52 0.30
CA ASP A 245 11.77 41.25 1.19
C ASP A 245 12.69 40.15 0.62
N LYS A 246 12.11 39.01 0.25
CA LYS A 246 12.86 37.92 -0.36
C LYS A 246 13.34 38.27 -1.77
N ARG A 247 12.52 38.99 -2.55
CA ARG A 247 12.90 39.43 -3.90
C ARG A 247 14.12 40.34 -3.84
N LEU A 248 14.12 41.34 -2.96
CA LEU A 248 15.25 42.25 -2.78
C LEU A 248 16.49 41.51 -2.28
N THR A 249 16.34 40.60 -1.33
CA THR A 249 17.46 39.73 -0.87
C THR A 249 18.09 38.98 -2.05
N ASN A 250 17.28 38.35 -2.89
CA ASN A 250 17.76 37.60 -4.06
C ASN A 250 18.40 38.51 -5.12
N LEU A 251 17.90 39.73 -5.33
CA LEU A 251 18.51 40.69 -6.26
C LEU A 251 19.90 41.12 -5.78
N VAL A 252 20.06 41.39 -4.49
CA VAL A 252 21.35 41.73 -3.88
C VAL A 252 22.35 40.59 -4.05
N LEU A 253 21.95 39.35 -3.74
CA LEU A 253 22.80 38.16 -3.91
C LEU A 253 23.13 37.89 -5.38
N LYS A 254 22.15 38.00 -6.29
CA LYS A 254 22.34 37.82 -7.73
C LYS A 254 23.32 38.85 -8.31
N ALA A 255 23.32 40.08 -7.79
CA ALA A 255 24.26 41.13 -8.15
C ALA A 255 25.69 40.90 -7.57
N GLY A 256 25.92 39.80 -6.86
CA GLY A 256 27.24 39.40 -6.35
C GLY A 256 27.59 39.98 -4.97
N TRP A 257 26.64 40.61 -4.27
CA TRP A 257 26.87 41.16 -2.94
C TRP A 257 26.55 40.15 -1.84
N LYS A 258 27.21 40.33 -0.69
CA LYS A 258 27.00 39.49 0.49
C LYS A 258 25.84 39.95 1.34
N VAL A 259 25.19 39.01 2.02
CA VAL A 259 24.18 39.28 3.04
C VAL A 259 24.56 38.59 4.34
N ALA A 260 24.52 39.33 5.45
CA ALA A 260 24.86 38.83 6.78
C ALA A 260 23.63 38.64 7.68
N TYR A 261 23.78 37.81 8.71
CA TYR A 261 22.84 37.68 9.82
C TYR A 261 23.46 38.26 11.09
N GLN A 262 22.66 38.96 11.89
CA GLN A 262 23.10 39.56 13.15
C GLN A 262 22.13 39.22 14.29
N SER A 263 22.55 38.29 15.15
CA SER A 263 21.72 37.68 16.20
C SER A 263 21.53 38.53 17.46
N ASN A 264 22.42 39.50 17.71
CA ASN A 264 22.31 40.45 18.83
C ASN A 264 21.51 41.72 18.45
N ALA A 265 21.17 41.94 17.18
CA ALA A 265 20.18 42.93 16.76
C ALA A 265 18.78 42.29 16.82
N ARG A 266 18.01 42.55 17.89
CA ARG A 266 16.71 41.90 18.14
C ARG A 266 15.54 42.84 17.81
N ILE A 267 14.54 42.29 17.14
CA ILE A 267 13.30 43.00 16.80
C ILE A 267 12.08 42.12 17.15
N TYR A 268 10.94 42.75 17.40
CA TYR A 268 9.72 42.08 17.84
C TYR A 268 8.54 42.35 16.89
N THR A 269 7.69 41.33 16.73
CA THR A 269 6.42 41.41 16.00
C THR A 269 5.26 40.99 16.92
N PRO A 270 4.04 41.55 16.75
CA PRO A 270 2.87 41.17 17.56
C PRO A 270 2.39 39.73 17.34
N GLY A 271 2.81 39.08 16.24
CA GLY A 271 2.36 37.73 15.90
C GLY A 271 0.95 37.69 15.29
N MET A 272 0.38 36.49 15.19
CA MET A 272 -0.99 36.28 14.69
C MET A 272 -1.89 35.78 15.81
N LYS A 273 -3.05 36.40 16.00
CA LYS A 273 -3.93 36.11 17.14
C LYS A 273 -4.54 34.71 17.08
N ASP A 274 -4.97 34.27 15.89
CA ASP A 274 -5.63 32.98 15.68
C ASP A 274 -4.93 32.11 14.60
N MET A 275 -5.19 30.80 14.66
CA MET A 275 -4.54 29.82 13.79
C MET A 275 -4.96 29.94 12.32
N LEU A 276 -6.20 30.34 12.03
CA LEU A 276 -6.69 30.44 10.65
C LEU A 276 -6.01 31.60 9.93
N SER A 277 -5.93 32.76 10.57
CA SER A 277 -5.19 33.93 10.08
C SER A 277 -3.71 33.61 9.91
N TYR A 278 -3.12 32.88 10.87
CA TYR A 278 -1.74 32.43 10.77
C TYR A 278 -1.50 31.49 9.58
N LEU A 279 -2.36 30.50 9.35
CA LEU A 279 -2.25 29.57 8.21
C LEU A 279 -2.42 30.29 6.86
N LYS A 280 -3.36 31.23 6.75
CA LYS A 280 -3.52 32.07 5.56
C LYS A 280 -2.25 32.88 5.27
N GLN A 281 -1.66 33.47 6.31
CA GLN A 281 -0.40 34.20 6.19
C GLN A 281 0.76 33.27 5.81
N ARG A 282 0.83 32.08 6.41
CA ARG A 282 1.85 31.06 6.11
C ARG A 282 1.78 30.60 4.66
N LEU A 283 0.58 30.41 4.13
CA LEU A 283 0.35 30.08 2.71
C LEU A 283 0.89 31.18 1.79
N ARG A 284 0.60 32.45 2.10
CA ARG A 284 1.13 33.60 1.35
C ARG A 284 2.66 33.62 1.35
N TRP A 285 3.29 33.50 2.51
CA TRP A 285 4.76 33.46 2.64
C TRP A 285 5.38 32.26 1.90
N THR A 286 4.70 31.12 1.93
CA THR A 286 5.16 29.89 1.27
C THR A 286 5.11 30.02 -0.24
N ARG A 287 4.01 30.52 -0.82
CA ARG A 287 3.92 30.81 -2.27
C ARG A 287 5.01 31.76 -2.73
N ASN A 288 5.23 32.85 -1.99
CA ASN A 288 6.27 33.82 -2.32
C ASN A 288 7.68 33.21 -2.21
N SER A 289 7.92 32.38 -1.19
CA SER A 289 9.19 31.68 -1.03
C SER A 289 9.46 30.72 -2.19
N LEU A 290 8.51 29.82 -2.48
CA LEU A 290 8.65 28.83 -3.55
C LEU A 290 8.83 29.48 -4.92
N ARG A 291 8.04 30.50 -5.23
CA ARG A 291 8.17 31.26 -6.49
C ARG A 291 9.56 31.85 -6.65
N SER A 292 10.05 32.52 -5.60
CA SER A 292 11.36 33.18 -5.62
C SER A 292 12.50 32.16 -5.66
N ASP A 293 12.40 31.05 -4.93
CA ASP A 293 13.40 29.98 -4.90
C ASP A 293 13.48 29.25 -6.24
N ILE A 294 12.35 28.87 -6.85
CA ILE A 294 12.30 28.23 -8.17
C ILE A 294 12.91 29.15 -9.23
N LYS A 295 12.50 30.43 -9.24
CA LYS A 295 13.06 31.40 -10.19
C LYS A 295 14.57 31.59 -10.00
N ALA A 296 15.05 31.63 -8.76
CA ALA A 296 16.47 31.77 -8.46
C ALA A 296 17.28 30.55 -8.92
N LEU A 297 16.82 29.34 -8.60
CA LEU A 297 17.47 28.08 -9.01
C LEU A 297 17.52 27.94 -10.53
N LEU A 298 16.44 28.28 -11.25
CA LEU A 298 16.41 28.29 -12.72
C LEU A 298 17.38 29.30 -13.33
N GLN A 299 17.71 30.37 -12.61
CA GLN A 299 18.71 31.36 -13.03
C GLN A 299 20.15 30.96 -12.68
N GLY A 300 20.36 29.84 -11.99
CA GLY A 300 21.68 29.25 -11.71
C GLY A 300 22.54 29.97 -10.67
N TRP A 301 22.27 31.23 -10.33
CA TRP A 301 23.13 31.99 -9.40
C TRP A 301 23.23 31.41 -7.98
N PRO A 302 22.22 30.74 -7.39
CA PRO A 302 22.36 30.18 -6.05
C PRO A 302 23.46 29.12 -5.93
N PHE A 303 23.80 28.43 -7.03
CA PHE A 303 24.85 27.41 -7.03
C PHE A 303 26.26 27.98 -6.78
N LYS A 304 26.45 29.29 -6.93
CA LYS A 304 27.67 29.99 -6.46
C LYS A 304 27.80 30.02 -4.94
N HIS A 305 26.70 29.74 -4.23
CA HIS A 305 26.62 29.66 -2.78
C HIS A 305 26.10 28.26 -2.38
N PRO A 306 26.95 27.22 -2.37
CA PRO A 306 26.49 25.83 -2.28
C PRO A 306 25.60 25.53 -1.07
N ALA A 307 25.93 26.07 0.11
CA ALA A 307 25.12 25.91 1.32
C ALA A 307 23.72 26.53 1.19
N PHE A 308 23.63 27.64 0.45
CA PHE A 308 22.38 28.34 0.18
C PHE A 308 21.51 27.61 -0.84
N ALA A 309 22.08 27.15 -1.95
CA ALA A 309 21.38 26.29 -2.91
C ALA A 309 20.88 25.01 -2.24
N PHE A 310 21.73 24.35 -1.44
CA PHE A 310 21.36 23.19 -0.63
C PHE A 310 20.18 23.50 0.29
N PHE A 311 20.20 24.64 1.00
CA PHE A 311 19.10 25.05 1.87
C PHE A 311 17.77 25.22 1.11
N GLN A 312 17.79 25.85 -0.07
CA GLN A 312 16.60 26.05 -0.88
C GLN A 312 16.01 24.71 -1.36
N ILE A 313 16.87 23.81 -1.86
CA ILE A 313 16.47 22.48 -2.32
C ILE A 313 15.94 21.64 -1.15
N ASP A 314 16.66 21.59 -0.02
CA ASP A 314 16.24 20.87 1.19
C ASP A 314 14.88 21.34 1.69
N LYS A 315 14.65 22.65 1.70
CA LYS A 315 13.38 23.26 2.14
C LYS A 315 12.21 22.88 1.24
N PHE A 316 12.43 22.72 -0.06
CA PHE A 316 11.42 22.24 -1.01
C PHE A 316 11.09 20.77 -0.75
N ILE A 317 12.10 19.90 -0.68
CA ILE A 317 11.91 18.45 -0.48
C ILE A 317 11.24 18.15 0.87
N GLN A 318 11.53 18.95 1.90
CA GLN A 318 10.96 18.79 3.24
C GLN A 318 9.42 18.69 3.26
N ALA A 319 8.71 19.37 2.34
CA ALA A 319 7.25 19.33 2.30
C ALA A 319 6.70 17.92 2.05
N PHE A 320 7.34 17.15 1.18
CA PHE A 320 6.93 15.78 0.82
C PHE A 320 7.34 14.79 1.91
N VAL A 321 8.56 14.94 2.41
CA VAL A 321 9.15 14.04 3.41
C VAL A 321 8.41 14.05 4.74
N ILE A 322 7.95 15.22 5.21
CA ILE A 322 7.26 15.33 6.50
C ILE A 322 5.92 14.56 6.51
N ILE A 323 5.23 14.46 5.36
CA ILE A 323 3.93 13.78 5.24
C ILE A 323 4.08 12.26 5.22
N LEU A 324 5.24 11.71 4.85
CA LEU A 324 5.45 10.27 4.87
C LEU A 324 5.29 9.69 6.28
N SER A 325 5.72 10.40 7.33
CA SER A 325 5.64 9.87 8.68
C SER A 325 4.21 9.58 9.18
N PRO A 326 3.22 10.49 9.04
CA PRO A 326 1.83 10.16 9.37
C PRO A 326 1.22 9.11 8.42
N ILE A 327 1.66 9.03 7.16
CA ILE A 327 1.25 7.95 6.25
C ILE A 327 1.71 6.58 6.79
N TYR A 328 2.99 6.44 7.15
CA TYR A 328 3.53 5.21 7.74
C TYR A 328 2.81 4.85 9.04
N PHE A 329 2.47 5.84 9.88
CA PHE A 329 1.68 5.63 11.09
C PHE A 329 0.29 5.04 10.77
N LEU A 330 -0.46 5.65 9.84
CA LEU A 330 -1.80 5.17 9.46
C LEU A 330 -1.76 3.78 8.81
N VAL A 331 -0.76 3.52 7.94
CA VAL A 331 -0.54 2.20 7.34
C VAL A 331 -0.21 1.16 8.41
N SER A 332 0.59 1.52 9.43
CA SER A 332 0.90 0.63 10.54
C SER A 332 -0.34 0.25 11.34
N LEU A 333 -1.23 1.21 11.62
CA LEU A 333 -2.51 0.93 12.29
C LEU A 333 -3.40 0.01 11.46
N TYR A 334 -3.50 0.25 10.16
CA TYR A 334 -4.33 -0.55 9.24
C TYR A 334 -3.90 -2.04 9.20
N PHE A 335 -2.59 -2.30 9.26
CA PHE A 335 -2.04 -3.67 9.26
C PHE A 335 -1.86 -4.28 10.66
N GLY A 336 -2.37 -3.66 11.72
CA GLY A 336 -2.26 -4.17 13.10
C GLY A 336 -0.86 -4.09 13.71
N LEU A 337 0.05 -3.27 13.16
CA LEU A 337 1.42 -3.07 13.63
C LEU A 337 1.48 -2.04 14.78
N TYR A 338 0.76 -2.30 15.87
CA TYR A 338 0.52 -1.32 16.95
C TYR A 338 1.80 -0.86 17.67
N LEU A 339 2.77 -1.75 17.89
CA LEU A 339 4.05 -1.39 18.51
C LEU A 339 4.82 -0.37 17.67
N ALA A 340 4.89 -0.59 16.35
CA ALA A 340 5.57 0.32 15.44
C ALA A 340 4.85 1.67 15.33
N ALA A 341 3.51 1.67 15.32
CA ALA A 341 2.71 2.88 15.38
C ALA A 341 2.99 3.68 16.67
N GLY A 342 3.11 3.00 17.82
CA GLY A 342 3.51 3.61 19.10
C GLY A 342 4.90 4.24 19.06
N LEU A 343 5.90 3.53 18.51
CA LEU A 343 7.26 4.05 18.36
C LEU A 343 7.33 5.30 17.47
N ILE A 344 6.55 5.35 16.38
CA ILE A 344 6.47 6.53 15.51
C ILE A 344 5.94 7.73 16.29
N VAL A 345 4.91 7.55 17.13
CA VAL A 345 4.35 8.63 17.96
C VAL A 345 5.39 9.10 18.98
N VAL A 346 6.04 8.20 19.72
CA VAL A 346 7.11 8.56 20.67
C VAL A 346 8.22 9.34 19.97
N TRP A 347 8.62 8.89 18.78
CA TRP A 347 9.62 9.58 17.97
C TRP A 347 9.18 10.98 17.53
N TRP A 348 7.90 11.21 17.22
CA TRP A 348 7.40 12.56 16.92
C TRP A 348 7.59 13.50 18.10
N PHE A 349 7.24 13.07 19.30
CA PHE A 349 7.41 13.89 20.51
C PHE A 349 8.89 14.16 20.79
N LEU A 350 9.71 13.11 20.87
CA LEU A 350 11.14 13.23 21.14
C LEU A 350 11.83 14.12 20.10
N SER A 351 11.60 13.85 18.81
CA SER A 351 12.25 14.60 17.74
C SER A 351 11.86 16.06 17.71
N ARG A 352 10.60 16.40 17.99
CA ARG A 352 10.14 17.79 17.95
C ARG A 352 10.61 18.54 19.18
N ALA A 353 10.56 17.93 20.38
CA ALA A 353 11.09 18.50 21.60
C ALA A 353 12.57 18.89 21.45
N LEU A 354 13.40 17.99 20.91
CA LEU A 354 14.82 18.24 20.67
C LEU A 354 15.06 19.38 19.68
N LYS A 355 14.33 19.41 18.54
CA LYS A 355 14.50 20.45 17.53
C LYS A 355 14.07 21.83 18.02
N ILE A 356 13.03 21.90 18.85
CA ILE A 356 12.56 23.16 19.44
C ILE A 356 13.25 23.49 20.77
N TYR A 357 14.29 22.75 21.18
CA TYR A 357 15.00 23.00 22.43
C TYR A 357 15.46 24.46 22.63
N PRO A 358 15.97 25.19 21.61
CA PRO A 358 16.32 26.60 21.76
C PRO A 358 15.12 27.47 22.21
N HIS A 359 13.91 27.12 21.78
CA HIS A 359 12.68 27.75 22.22
C HIS A 359 12.31 27.32 23.65
N LEU A 360 12.34 26.01 23.95
CA LEU A 360 12.03 25.49 25.29
C LEU A 360 12.99 26.00 26.35
N LYS A 361 14.25 26.28 26.01
CA LYS A 361 15.21 26.92 26.93
C LYS A 361 14.75 28.32 27.37
N ARG A 362 14.04 29.05 26.50
CA ARG A 362 13.42 30.34 26.88
C ARG A 362 12.04 30.18 27.51
N ARG A 363 11.29 29.16 27.10
CA ARG A 363 9.90 28.92 27.51
C ARG A 363 9.65 27.44 27.79
N PRO A 364 10.06 26.92 28.96
CA PRO A 364 9.92 25.49 29.27
C PRO A 364 8.46 25.00 29.25
N ASN A 365 7.53 25.85 29.71
CA ASN A 365 6.10 25.53 29.77
C ASN A 365 5.46 25.29 28.39
N ASP A 366 6.09 25.75 27.30
CA ASP A 366 5.59 25.51 25.95
C ASP A 366 5.79 24.05 25.50
N ILE A 367 6.37 23.18 26.34
CA ILE A 367 6.37 21.72 26.13
C ILE A 367 4.95 21.15 25.99
N LEU A 368 3.96 21.73 26.67
CA LEU A 368 2.55 21.33 26.58
C LEU A 368 1.93 21.63 25.20
N ILE A 369 2.56 22.48 24.40
CA ILE A 369 2.10 22.84 23.04
C ILE A 369 2.60 21.83 22.01
N LEU A 370 3.54 20.96 22.39
CA LEU A 370 4.20 20.02 21.51
C LEU A 370 3.23 19.16 20.65
N PRO A 371 2.11 18.60 21.17
CA PRO A 371 1.14 17.89 20.33
C PRO A 371 0.56 18.76 19.21
N PHE A 372 0.16 19.99 19.54
CA PHE A 372 -0.38 20.95 18.58
C PHE A 372 0.67 21.40 17.57
N TYR A 373 1.91 21.56 18.01
CA TYR A 373 3.03 21.88 17.13
C TYR A 373 3.32 20.73 16.15
N ILE A 374 3.30 19.46 16.59
CA ILE A 374 3.44 18.29 15.72
C ILE A 374 2.36 18.30 14.64
N LEU A 375 1.10 18.47 15.02
CA LEU A 375 -0.01 18.56 14.07
C LEU A 375 0.16 19.73 13.10
N TYR A 376 0.58 20.90 13.60
CA TYR A 376 0.92 22.05 12.76
C TYR A 376 2.01 21.73 11.74
N THR A 377 3.03 20.92 12.08
CA THR A 377 4.08 20.56 11.11
C THR A 377 3.52 19.74 9.94
N PHE A 378 2.57 18.84 10.18
CA PHE A 378 1.90 18.08 9.12
C PHE A 378 0.99 18.98 8.28
N ILE A 379 0.17 19.82 8.92
CA ILE A 379 -0.67 20.82 8.22
C ILE A 379 0.19 21.76 7.37
N SER A 380 1.31 22.24 7.92
CA SER A 380 2.23 23.13 7.19
C SER A 380 2.90 22.41 6.02
N ALA A 381 3.12 21.10 6.08
CA ALA A 381 3.66 20.33 4.97
C ALA A 381 2.64 20.21 3.83
N SER A 382 1.39 19.83 4.14
CA SER A 382 0.30 19.79 3.15
C SER A 382 0.04 21.17 2.53
N LEU A 383 0.10 22.22 3.34
CA LEU A 383 -0.02 23.61 2.88
C LEU A 383 1.11 24.01 1.92
N LYS A 384 2.33 23.50 2.10
CA LYS A 384 3.45 23.72 1.15
C LYS A 384 3.20 23.03 -0.20
N ILE A 385 2.66 21.81 -0.19
CA ILE A 385 2.29 21.10 -1.44
C ILE A 385 1.15 21.87 -2.15
N TYR A 386 0.13 22.29 -1.43
CA TYR A 386 -0.94 23.12 -1.99
C TYR A 386 -0.42 24.47 -2.52
N ALA A 387 0.54 25.09 -1.83
CA ALA A 387 1.17 26.34 -2.29
C ALA A 387 1.88 26.18 -3.63
N PHE A 388 2.45 25.00 -3.91
CA PHE A 388 3.11 24.67 -5.17
C PHE A 388 2.14 24.67 -6.36
N PHE A 389 0.93 24.11 -6.18
CA PHE A 389 -0.10 24.14 -7.22
C PHE A 389 -0.83 25.48 -7.34
N THR A 390 -0.52 26.45 -6.47
CA THR A 390 -1.15 27.78 -6.44
C THR A 390 -0.13 28.92 -6.51
N LEU A 391 1.05 28.67 -7.11
CA LEU A 391 2.12 29.66 -7.24
C LEU A 391 1.74 30.90 -8.04
N ASN A 392 0.80 30.77 -8.99
CA ASN A 392 0.33 31.87 -9.82
C ASN A 392 -0.94 32.56 -9.27
N THR A 393 -1.35 32.21 -8.04
CA THR A 393 -2.44 32.89 -7.33
C THR A 393 -1.90 34.11 -6.60
N HIS A 394 -2.26 35.30 -7.10
CA HIS A 394 -1.84 36.58 -6.56
C HIS A 394 -3.00 37.23 -5.81
N SER A 395 -3.16 36.91 -4.52
CA SER A 395 -4.19 37.55 -3.69
C SER A 395 -3.56 38.26 -2.51
N TRP A 396 -3.75 39.59 -2.44
CA TRP A 396 -3.54 40.35 -1.21
C TRP A 396 -4.70 40.08 -0.25
N ILE A 397 -4.39 39.67 0.98
CA ILE A 397 -5.37 39.57 2.07
C ILE A 397 -5.66 40.97 2.64
N THR A 398 -4.73 41.92 2.49
CA THR A 398 -4.80 43.28 3.04
C THR A 398 -4.93 44.33 1.91
N ARG A 399 -6.10 44.33 1.25
CA ARG A 399 -6.80 45.34 0.39
C ARG A 399 -6.19 45.95 -0.89
N TRP A 400 -7.09 46.17 -1.88
CA TRP A 400 -7.31 47.47 -2.56
C TRP A 400 -8.75 47.61 -3.06
N ASP A 401 -9.43 46.52 -3.42
CA ASP A 401 -10.85 46.51 -3.71
C ASP A 401 -11.31 45.04 -3.70
N LYS A 402 -12.26 44.69 -2.81
CA LYS A 402 -12.75 43.30 -2.73
C LYS A 402 -13.61 42.94 -3.95
N SER A 403 -14.14 43.93 -4.69
CA SER A 403 -14.96 43.73 -5.88
C SER A 403 -14.15 43.18 -7.07
N ARG A 404 -12.82 43.33 -7.07
CA ARG A 404 -11.91 42.85 -8.12
C ARG A 404 -11.46 41.41 -7.92
N LEU A 405 -11.94 40.74 -6.88
CA LEU A 405 -11.64 39.34 -6.63
C LEU A 405 -12.64 38.47 -7.41
N PRO A 406 -12.18 37.46 -8.16
CA PRO A 406 -13.08 36.61 -8.92
C PRO A 406 -14.14 36.00 -8.01
N GLN A 407 -15.42 36.19 -8.36
CA GLN A 407 -16.52 35.46 -7.76
C GLN A 407 -16.25 33.96 -8.01
N PHE A 408 -16.47 33.11 -7.00
CA PHE A 408 -16.16 31.66 -7.02
C PHE A 408 -14.68 31.23 -6.93
N ARG A 409 -13.88 31.90 -6.08
CA ARG A 409 -12.50 31.48 -5.73
C ARG A 409 -12.34 30.01 -5.34
N PHE A 410 -13.34 29.41 -4.71
CA PHE A 410 -13.31 28.01 -4.32
C PHE A 410 -13.25 27.09 -5.54
N LEU A 411 -14.09 27.34 -6.56
CA LEU A 411 -14.11 26.56 -7.81
C LEU A 411 -12.78 26.67 -8.57
N GLN A 412 -12.16 27.85 -8.58
CA GLN A 412 -10.84 28.05 -9.19
C GLN A 412 -9.70 27.34 -8.44
N GLN A 413 -9.91 26.98 -7.17
CA GLN A 413 -8.93 26.30 -6.32
C GLN A 413 -9.18 24.77 -6.24
N LEU A 414 -10.32 24.28 -6.69
CA LEU A 414 -10.65 22.84 -6.73
C LEU A 414 -9.56 21.99 -7.41
N PRO A 415 -9.01 22.37 -8.58
CA PRO A 415 -7.94 21.59 -9.21
C PRO A 415 -6.70 21.48 -8.32
N ALA A 416 -6.34 22.55 -7.61
CA ALA A 416 -5.19 22.54 -6.70
C ALA A 416 -5.44 21.69 -5.45
N TYR A 417 -6.68 21.66 -4.93
CA TYR A 417 -7.07 20.73 -3.88
C TYR A 417 -7.00 19.28 -4.36
N ALA A 418 -7.58 18.98 -5.53
CA ALA A 418 -7.55 17.66 -6.12
C ALA A 418 -6.10 17.17 -6.36
N LEU A 419 -5.23 18.01 -6.92
CA LEU A 419 -3.81 17.69 -7.11
C LEU A 419 -3.06 17.49 -5.79
N THR A 420 -3.36 18.29 -4.77
CA THR A 420 -2.76 18.10 -3.43
C THR A 420 -3.18 16.76 -2.83
N CYS A 421 -4.48 16.44 -2.89
CA CYS A 421 -5.00 15.14 -2.44
C CYS A 421 -4.43 13.99 -3.26
N MET A 422 -4.29 14.14 -4.57
CA MET A 422 -3.69 13.15 -5.46
C MET A 422 -2.23 12.87 -5.08
N VAL A 423 -1.42 13.89 -4.78
CA VAL A 423 -0.04 13.68 -4.30
C VAL A 423 -0.01 12.90 -3.00
N ILE A 424 -0.87 13.24 -2.03
CA ILE A 424 -0.94 12.53 -0.74
C ILE A 424 -1.42 11.09 -0.96
N PHE A 425 -2.43 10.89 -1.80
CA PHE A 425 -2.95 9.57 -2.18
C PHE A 425 -1.86 8.72 -2.83
N VAL A 426 -1.16 9.24 -3.85
CA VAL A 426 -0.05 8.55 -4.52
C VAL A 426 1.04 8.18 -3.52
N MET A 427 1.47 9.09 -2.64
CA MET A 427 2.44 8.75 -1.60
C MET A 427 1.93 7.67 -0.64
N THR A 428 0.63 7.67 -0.32
CA THR A 428 0.01 6.67 0.54
C THR A 428 -0.02 5.31 -0.15
N SER A 429 -0.45 5.26 -1.41
CA SER A 429 -0.44 4.06 -2.26
C SER A 429 0.99 3.53 -2.47
N LEU A 430 1.98 4.41 -2.60
CA LEU A 430 3.39 4.03 -2.69
C LEU A 430 3.89 3.41 -1.39
N VAL A 431 3.58 3.96 -0.22
CA VAL A 431 3.97 3.37 1.07
C VAL A 431 3.24 2.04 1.30
N PHE A 432 1.96 1.96 0.92
CA PHE A 432 1.17 0.71 1.01
C PHE A 432 1.72 -0.37 0.06
N GLY A 433 2.00 0.00 -1.19
CA GLY A 433 2.64 -0.86 -2.19
C GLY A 433 4.06 -1.26 -1.77
N PHE A 434 4.82 -0.35 -1.16
CA PHE A 434 6.15 -0.62 -0.62
C PHE A 434 6.07 -1.58 0.57
N LYS A 435 5.11 -1.43 1.49
CA LYS A 435 4.86 -2.41 2.56
C LYS A 435 4.63 -3.79 1.98
N ASN A 436 3.75 -3.87 0.98
CA ASN A 436 3.45 -5.12 0.29
C ASN A 436 4.68 -5.67 -0.46
N SER A 437 5.62 -4.80 -0.86
CA SER A 437 6.88 -5.13 -1.54
C SER A 437 8.04 -5.48 -0.59
N CYS A 438 8.08 -4.97 0.63
CA CYS A 438 9.05 -5.40 1.66
C CYS A 438 8.78 -6.81 2.14
N CYS A 439 7.53 -7.26 2.06
CA CYS A 439 7.17 -8.66 2.19
C CYS A 439 7.52 -9.49 0.92
N LEU A 440 7.92 -8.84 -0.18
CA LEU A 440 8.35 -9.49 -1.43
C LEU A 440 9.88 -9.60 -1.57
N ASN A 441 10.69 -8.94 -0.74
CA ASN A 441 12.15 -8.79 -0.93
C ASN A 441 13.03 -9.35 0.22
N SER A 442 12.80 -10.60 0.63
CA SER A 442 13.80 -11.42 1.33
C SER A 442 14.28 -12.59 0.45
N SER A 443 14.50 -12.32 -0.84
CA SER A 443 15.40 -13.04 -1.75
C SER A 443 15.48 -12.26 -3.06
N GLY A 444 16.64 -11.65 -3.32
CA GLY A 444 16.87 -10.74 -4.44
C GLY A 444 17.22 -11.46 -5.74
N SER A 445 16.64 -10.98 -6.85
CA SER A 445 17.35 -10.51 -8.05
C SER A 445 16.33 -10.19 -9.16
N THR A 446 15.94 -8.93 -9.22
CA THR A 446 15.27 -8.30 -10.38
C THR A 446 16.34 -7.64 -11.24
N LEU A 447 16.53 -8.14 -12.47
CA LEU A 447 17.17 -7.37 -13.55
C LEU A 447 16.09 -6.53 -14.23
N ALA A 448 16.41 -5.25 -14.45
CA ALA A 448 15.53 -4.23 -15.00
C ALA A 448 15.11 -4.51 -16.45
N TYR A 449 13.86 -4.20 -16.81
CA TYR A 449 13.48 -4.03 -18.22
C TYR A 449 12.88 -2.66 -18.47
N SER A 450 13.53 -1.94 -19.38
CA SER A 450 13.14 -0.64 -19.91
C SER A 450 11.97 -0.77 -20.89
N LYS A 451 11.15 0.28 -20.95
CA LYS A 451 10.18 0.50 -22.04
C LYS A 451 10.90 0.57 -23.39
N ASN A 452 10.83 -0.48 -24.19
CA ASN A 452 10.33 -0.48 -25.57
C ASN A 452 10.68 -1.79 -26.28
N LYS A 453 9.74 -2.21 -27.14
CA LYS A 453 9.72 -3.37 -28.04
C LYS A 453 9.35 -4.71 -27.39
N SER A 454 8.27 -5.26 -27.96
CA SER A 454 7.92 -6.68 -28.10
C SER A 454 8.78 -7.68 -27.33
N ASP A 455 8.08 -8.50 -26.55
CA ASP A 455 8.48 -9.79 -25.96
C ASP A 455 8.69 -9.84 -24.44
N LYS A 456 7.97 -10.82 -23.87
CA LYS A 456 8.16 -11.57 -22.62
C LYS A 456 7.72 -10.94 -21.29
N PHE A 457 6.49 -11.31 -20.91
CA PHE A 457 6.06 -11.55 -19.53
C PHE A 457 7.11 -12.40 -18.77
N THR A 458 7.50 -11.97 -17.57
CA THR A 458 8.13 -12.88 -16.57
C THR A 458 7.49 -12.70 -15.20
N SER A 459 6.62 -13.65 -14.90
CA SER A 459 6.11 -14.10 -13.61
C SER A 459 7.23 -14.44 -12.61
N ARG A 460 7.00 -14.27 -11.30
CA ARG A 460 7.68 -15.17 -10.34
C ARG A 460 7.17 -16.59 -10.64
N PRO A 461 8.03 -17.60 -10.72
CA PRO A 461 7.67 -18.89 -11.29
C PRO A 461 6.60 -19.56 -10.42
N SER A 462 5.69 -20.31 -11.06
CA SER A 462 4.97 -21.36 -10.34
C SER A 462 5.98 -22.24 -9.60
N VAL A 463 5.52 -22.95 -8.57
CA VAL A 463 6.33 -23.87 -7.75
C VAL A 463 7.17 -24.84 -8.63
N LEU A 464 6.83 -25.04 -9.91
CA LEU A 464 7.53 -25.92 -10.86
C LEU A 464 7.90 -25.28 -12.23
N GLY A 465 8.16 -23.97 -12.27
CA GLY A 465 8.86 -23.35 -13.41
C GLY A 465 7.98 -23.00 -14.63
N THR A 466 8.50 -22.07 -15.43
CA THR A 466 7.87 -21.48 -16.61
C THR A 466 8.26 -22.24 -17.89
N SER A 467 7.30 -22.81 -18.62
CA SER A 467 7.42 -23.16 -20.05
C SER A 467 6.00 -23.21 -20.65
N THR A 468 5.61 -22.21 -21.44
CA THR A 468 5.69 -22.06 -22.91
C THR A 468 4.27 -21.97 -23.49
N SER A 469 4.00 -20.81 -24.07
CA SER A 469 2.86 -20.47 -24.89
C SER A 469 2.92 -21.19 -26.24
N SER A 470 2.02 -22.16 -26.48
CA SER A 470 1.38 -22.44 -27.78
C SER A 470 0.59 -23.73 -27.72
N GLY A 471 -0.70 -23.66 -28.05
CA GLY A 471 -1.47 -24.82 -28.52
C GLY A 471 -1.98 -25.77 -27.43
N HIS A 472 -3.25 -26.13 -27.52
CA HIS A 472 -3.83 -27.28 -26.83
C HIS A 472 -2.93 -28.53 -26.97
N LEU A 473 -2.48 -29.13 -25.86
CA LEU A 473 -2.31 -30.57 -25.59
C LEU A 473 -1.57 -30.79 -24.25
N GLY A 474 -2.25 -31.38 -23.26
CA GLY A 474 -1.68 -32.20 -22.16
C GLY A 474 -0.62 -31.62 -21.19
N ASN A 475 -1.02 -30.78 -20.22
CA ASN A 475 -0.15 -30.36 -19.09
C ASN A 475 -0.64 -30.90 -17.72
N SER A 476 -1.37 -32.02 -17.70
CA SER A 476 -1.73 -32.73 -16.46
C SER A 476 -0.66 -33.74 -16.08
N ILE A 477 -0.44 -33.96 -14.78
CA ILE A 477 0.23 -35.17 -14.30
C ILE A 477 -0.73 -36.33 -14.59
N GLU A 478 -0.31 -37.30 -15.40
CA GLU A 478 -1.09 -38.51 -15.66
C GLU A 478 -0.72 -39.58 -14.63
N ILE A 479 -1.69 -40.30 -14.09
CA ILE A 479 -1.40 -41.46 -13.24
C ILE A 479 -1.36 -42.70 -14.12
N TYR A 480 -0.21 -43.36 -14.18
CA TYR A 480 0.01 -44.56 -14.98
C TYR A 480 0.21 -45.79 -14.11
N GLU A 481 -0.56 -46.83 -14.35
CA GLU A 481 -0.38 -48.12 -13.68
C GLU A 481 0.61 -48.99 -14.46
N VAL A 482 1.70 -49.36 -13.79
CA VAL A 482 2.79 -50.18 -14.34
C VAL A 482 2.25 -51.55 -14.77
N LYS A 483 2.51 -51.94 -16.01
CA LYS A 483 2.17 -53.26 -16.52
C LYS A 483 3.32 -54.23 -16.27
N SER A 484 2.99 -55.53 -16.23
CA SER A 484 3.99 -56.59 -16.07
C SER A 484 5.10 -56.49 -17.14
N GLY A 485 6.36 -56.48 -16.70
CA GLY A 485 7.54 -56.39 -17.54
C GLY A 485 7.98 -54.98 -17.96
N GLU A 486 7.24 -53.92 -17.60
CA GLU A 486 7.66 -52.54 -17.88
C GLU A 486 8.77 -52.09 -16.90
N THR A 487 9.69 -51.27 -17.40
CA THR A 487 10.72 -50.58 -16.61
C THR A 487 10.47 -49.07 -16.60
N LEU A 488 11.08 -48.33 -15.68
CA LEU A 488 11.01 -46.86 -15.69
C LEU A 488 11.52 -46.26 -17.02
N SER A 489 12.53 -46.88 -17.66
CA SER A 489 13.02 -46.44 -18.97
C SER A 489 11.97 -46.60 -20.06
N THR A 490 11.34 -47.77 -20.15
CA THR A 490 10.29 -48.03 -21.16
C THR A 490 9.06 -47.15 -20.94
N ILE A 491 8.74 -46.81 -19.68
CA ILE A 491 7.65 -45.89 -19.35
C ILE A 491 8.04 -44.44 -19.69
N ALA A 492 9.27 -44.03 -19.39
CA ALA A 492 9.76 -42.68 -19.72
C ALA A 492 9.71 -42.42 -21.24
N GLU A 493 10.16 -43.39 -22.03
CA GLU A 493 10.07 -43.34 -23.50
C GLU A 493 8.61 -43.28 -23.98
N LYS A 494 7.73 -44.12 -23.42
CA LYS A 494 6.31 -44.18 -23.77
C LYS A 494 5.59 -42.84 -23.59
N PHE A 495 5.91 -42.11 -22.53
CA PHE A 495 5.28 -40.82 -22.21
C PHE A 495 6.11 -39.61 -22.66
N ASN A 496 7.24 -39.82 -23.34
CA ASN A 496 8.17 -38.78 -23.77
C ASN A 496 8.62 -37.86 -22.61
N VAL A 497 8.94 -38.44 -21.46
CA VAL A 497 9.41 -37.73 -20.26
C VAL A 497 10.86 -38.09 -19.97
N ALA A 498 11.63 -37.15 -19.40
CA ALA A 498 12.98 -37.46 -18.98
C ALA A 498 12.94 -38.53 -17.87
N LEU A 499 13.76 -39.59 -18.01
CA LEU A 499 13.83 -40.66 -17.02
C LEU A 499 14.11 -40.11 -15.61
N ALA A 500 14.94 -39.07 -15.50
CA ALA A 500 15.23 -38.41 -14.23
C ALA A 500 14.00 -37.72 -13.62
N ASP A 501 13.15 -37.07 -14.43
CA ASP A 501 11.94 -36.41 -13.92
C ASP A 501 10.87 -37.43 -13.52
N LEU A 502 10.68 -38.49 -14.32
CA LEU A 502 9.80 -39.61 -13.95
C LEU A 502 10.28 -40.27 -12.66
N TYR A 503 11.59 -40.44 -12.50
CA TYR A 503 12.22 -40.96 -11.31
C TYR A 503 11.99 -40.04 -10.09
N THR A 504 12.21 -38.73 -10.23
CA THR A 504 12.01 -37.76 -9.14
C THR A 504 10.57 -37.71 -8.67
N ALA A 505 9.60 -37.75 -9.59
CA ALA A 505 8.17 -37.75 -9.26
C ALA A 505 7.73 -38.98 -8.45
N ASN A 506 8.46 -40.10 -8.56
CA ASN A 506 8.01 -41.41 -8.07
C ASN A 506 8.97 -42.05 -7.05
N ALA A 507 10.00 -41.33 -6.61
CA ALA A 507 11.09 -41.88 -5.82
C ALA A 507 10.67 -42.55 -4.50
N GLN A 508 9.59 -42.07 -3.91
CA GLN A 508 8.99 -42.60 -2.69
C GLN A 508 8.35 -43.99 -2.84
N PHE A 509 8.06 -44.44 -4.07
CA PHE A 509 7.37 -45.71 -4.30
C PHE A 509 8.30 -46.93 -4.25
N PHE A 510 9.63 -46.74 -4.24
CA PHE A 510 10.58 -47.83 -4.48
C PHE A 510 11.57 -48.03 -3.32
N PRO A 511 11.63 -49.24 -2.71
CA PRO A 511 12.69 -49.59 -1.76
C PRO A 511 14.04 -49.77 -2.48
N ASN A 512 14.03 -50.35 -3.69
CA ASN A 512 15.16 -50.51 -4.60
C ASN A 512 14.71 -50.21 -6.06
N TRP A 513 15.56 -49.54 -6.83
CA TRP A 513 15.23 -48.96 -8.15
C TRP A 513 15.18 -49.97 -9.30
N ASN A 514 15.65 -51.19 -9.07
CA ASN A 514 15.73 -52.24 -10.08
C ASN A 514 14.47 -53.13 -10.16
N THR A 515 13.49 -52.90 -9.30
CA THR A 515 12.26 -53.71 -9.21
C THR A 515 11.05 -52.80 -9.33
N LEU A 516 10.39 -52.84 -10.49
CA LEU A 516 9.13 -52.15 -10.77
C LEU A 516 8.00 -53.18 -10.82
N ASP A 517 7.33 -53.40 -9.69
CA ASP A 517 6.24 -54.38 -9.62
C ASP A 517 5.03 -53.92 -10.44
N SER A 518 4.37 -54.86 -11.12
CA SER A 518 3.13 -54.59 -11.83
C SER A 518 2.04 -54.11 -10.87
N GLY A 519 1.25 -53.13 -11.29
CA GLY A 519 0.18 -52.53 -10.47
C GLY A 519 0.62 -51.33 -9.64
N ILE A 520 1.92 -50.99 -9.59
CA ILE A 520 2.37 -49.72 -9.01
C ILE A 520 1.83 -48.57 -9.88
N ARG A 521 1.28 -47.53 -9.24
CA ARG A 521 0.84 -46.32 -9.92
C ARG A 521 1.89 -45.23 -9.83
N LEU A 522 2.28 -44.70 -10.98
CA LEU A 522 3.28 -43.65 -11.13
C LEU A 522 2.62 -42.33 -11.52
N SER A 523 3.06 -41.25 -10.89
CA SER A 523 2.84 -39.90 -11.36
C SER A 523 3.73 -39.63 -12.58
N ILE A 524 3.14 -39.57 -13.77
CA ILE A 524 3.81 -39.23 -15.01
C ILE A 524 3.81 -37.70 -15.14
N PRO A 525 4.97 -37.03 -14.99
CA PRO A 525 5.05 -35.59 -15.21
C PRO A 525 4.80 -35.24 -16.67
N SER A 526 4.32 -34.02 -16.95
CA SER A 526 4.27 -33.54 -18.34
C SER A 526 5.71 -33.40 -18.89
N PRO A 527 5.97 -33.64 -20.19
CA PRO A 527 7.28 -33.44 -20.81
C PRO A 527 7.89 -32.03 -20.61
N ASN A 528 7.03 -31.03 -20.34
CA ASN A 528 7.42 -29.64 -20.09
C ASN A 528 7.72 -29.33 -18.62
N PHE A 529 7.64 -30.34 -17.73
CA PHE A 529 7.72 -30.21 -16.29
C PHE A 529 9.05 -30.77 -15.78
N SER A 530 9.91 -29.89 -15.25
CA SER A 530 11.22 -30.28 -14.71
C SER A 530 11.24 -30.13 -13.19
N PHE A 531 11.54 -31.23 -12.49
CA PHE A 531 11.77 -31.20 -11.05
C PHE A 531 13.20 -30.73 -10.78
N SER A 532 13.40 -29.84 -9.79
CA SER A 532 14.74 -29.76 -9.19
C SER A 532 14.76 -30.69 -7.99
N LEU A 533 15.70 -31.62 -8.00
CA LEU A 533 16.05 -32.43 -6.84
C LEU A 533 16.32 -31.49 -5.65
N SER A 534 15.47 -31.55 -4.64
CA SER A 534 15.64 -30.80 -3.39
C SER A 534 16.49 -31.60 -2.40
N GLU A 535 16.94 -31.02 -1.28
CA GLU A 535 17.70 -31.76 -0.27
C GLU A 535 16.86 -32.89 0.36
N ASP A 536 15.53 -32.74 0.41
CA ASP A 536 14.58 -33.79 0.82
C ASP A 536 14.65 -35.04 -0.06
N TYR A 537 15.03 -34.90 -1.33
CA TYR A 537 15.25 -36.05 -2.22
C TYR A 537 16.44 -36.91 -1.76
N ASN A 538 17.53 -36.27 -1.34
CA ASN A 538 18.68 -36.95 -0.73
C ASN A 538 18.28 -37.61 0.60
N PHE A 539 17.28 -37.06 1.30
CA PHE A 539 16.73 -37.65 2.53
C PHE A 539 15.89 -38.91 2.26
N ILE A 540 15.08 -38.93 1.18
CA ILE A 540 14.40 -40.15 0.71
C ILE A 540 15.43 -41.26 0.45
N GLN A 541 16.57 -40.93 -0.17
CA GLN A 541 17.63 -41.91 -0.43
C GLN A 541 18.32 -42.46 0.84
N LYS A 542 18.43 -41.64 1.90
CA LYS A 542 19.03 -42.02 3.20
C LYS A 542 18.07 -42.75 4.15
N THR A 543 16.77 -42.78 3.85
CA THR A 543 15.77 -43.45 4.69
C THR A 543 15.94 -44.98 4.58
N PRO A 544 15.97 -45.73 5.70
CA PRO A 544 16.13 -47.17 5.67
C PRO A 544 14.96 -47.85 4.92
N PRO A 545 15.22 -48.95 4.20
CA PRO A 545 14.19 -49.68 3.44
C PRO A 545 13.32 -50.58 4.34
N THR A 546 13.62 -50.70 5.63
CA THR A 546 12.85 -51.52 6.58
C THR A 546 11.73 -50.70 7.21
N LEU A 547 10.53 -51.30 7.34
CA LEU A 547 9.44 -50.70 8.10
C LEU A 547 9.80 -50.54 9.58
N GLN A 548 9.57 -49.35 10.11
CA GLN A 548 9.73 -49.01 11.53
C GLN A 548 8.45 -48.36 12.02
N VAL A 549 7.89 -48.91 13.09
CA VAL A 549 6.71 -48.38 13.79
C VAL A 549 7.08 -48.13 15.24
N SER A 550 6.88 -46.92 15.73
CA SER A 550 7.16 -46.55 17.12
C SER A 550 6.11 -45.60 17.68
N PHE A 551 6.01 -45.49 19.01
CA PHE A 551 5.09 -44.58 19.68
C PHE A 551 5.85 -43.51 20.48
N ASP A 552 5.52 -42.24 20.24
CA ASP A 552 5.98 -41.09 21.02
C ASP A 552 4.92 -40.77 22.08
N GLU A 553 5.18 -41.20 23.32
CA GLU A 553 4.27 -41.00 24.46
C GLU A 553 4.01 -39.52 24.75
N LYS A 554 5.01 -38.64 24.57
CA LYS A 554 4.84 -37.21 24.87
C LYS A 554 3.93 -36.52 23.88
N LYS A 555 3.99 -36.92 22.61
CA LYS A 555 3.16 -36.38 21.53
C LYS A 555 1.89 -37.19 21.27
N GLN A 556 1.70 -38.30 21.98
CA GLN A 556 0.61 -39.25 21.73
C GLN A 556 0.53 -39.62 20.24
N THR A 557 1.68 -39.92 19.63
CA THR A 557 1.83 -40.07 18.16
C THR A 557 2.53 -41.37 17.80
N ILE A 558 1.90 -42.16 16.93
CA ILE A 558 2.47 -43.29 16.22
C ILE A 558 3.32 -42.75 15.06
N ASN A 559 4.61 -43.04 15.05
CA ASN A 559 5.53 -42.67 13.99
C ASN A 559 5.84 -43.88 13.12
N VAL A 560 5.68 -43.70 11.80
CA VAL A 560 5.99 -44.73 10.81
C VAL A 560 7.08 -44.21 9.88
N ALA A 561 8.13 -45.00 9.65
CA ALA A 561 9.15 -44.75 8.64
C ALA A 561 9.50 -46.06 7.92
N GLY A 562 10.07 -45.97 6.71
CA GLY A 562 10.53 -47.14 5.96
C GLY A 562 10.22 -47.04 4.48
N ARG A 563 11.22 -46.66 3.68
CA ARG A 563 11.04 -46.36 2.25
C ARG A 563 10.50 -47.56 1.47
N GLY A 564 9.45 -47.35 0.69
CA GLY A 564 8.87 -48.36 -0.21
C GLY A 564 7.97 -49.38 0.47
N ASN A 565 7.76 -49.30 1.79
CA ASN A 565 6.91 -50.24 2.51
C ASN A 565 5.44 -49.86 2.44
N ILE A 566 4.61 -50.89 2.28
CA ILE A 566 3.15 -50.79 2.38
C ILE A 566 2.76 -51.02 3.84
N LEU A 567 1.96 -50.09 4.37
CA LEU A 567 1.40 -50.12 5.71
C LEU A 567 -0.12 -50.24 5.60
N THR A 568 -0.71 -51.16 6.35
CA THR A 568 -2.16 -51.23 6.57
C THR A 568 -2.50 -51.11 8.06
N LEU A 569 -3.78 -51.02 8.42
CA LEU A 569 -4.18 -50.84 9.82
C LEU A 569 -3.89 -52.10 10.67
N SER A 570 -4.01 -53.28 10.07
CA SER A 570 -3.67 -54.57 10.67
C SER A 570 -2.18 -54.69 10.94
N VAL A 571 -1.35 -54.17 10.04
CA VAL A 571 0.10 -54.08 10.27
C VAL A 571 0.41 -53.14 11.44
N LEU A 572 -0.25 -51.99 11.54
CA LEU A 572 -0.11 -51.09 12.68
C LEU A 572 -0.54 -51.76 14.00
N LYS A 573 -1.70 -52.42 14.00
CA LYS A 573 -2.21 -53.16 15.16
C LYS A 573 -1.26 -54.28 15.60
N ALA A 574 -0.70 -55.04 14.66
CA ALA A 574 0.25 -56.10 14.97
C ALA A 574 1.53 -55.59 15.66
N HIS A 575 1.95 -54.36 15.36
CA HIS A 575 3.15 -53.76 15.98
C HIS A 575 2.88 -53.09 17.34
N LEU A 576 1.65 -52.59 17.56
CA LEU A 576 1.35 -51.69 18.68
C LEU A 576 0.34 -52.26 19.68
N GLY A 577 -0.62 -53.07 19.20
CA GLY A 577 -1.76 -53.55 19.97
C GLY A 577 -2.98 -52.61 19.99
N ASP A 578 -4.07 -53.10 20.60
CA ASP A 578 -5.41 -52.47 20.58
C ASP A 578 -5.51 -51.14 21.34
N GLU A 579 -4.50 -50.78 22.15
CA GLU A 579 -4.46 -49.50 22.86
C GLU A 579 -4.33 -48.30 21.91
N TYR A 580 -3.72 -48.51 20.73
CA TYR A 580 -3.36 -47.46 19.79
C TYR A 580 -4.31 -47.40 18.60
N ILE A 581 -4.66 -48.58 18.10
CA ILE A 581 -5.56 -48.79 16.97
C ILE A 581 -6.29 -50.12 17.16
N GLU A 582 -7.60 -50.10 17.07
CA GLU A 582 -8.45 -51.25 17.37
C GLU A 582 -9.41 -51.52 16.21
N GLU A 583 -9.58 -52.79 15.85
CA GLU A 583 -10.71 -53.23 15.04
C GLU A 583 -11.88 -53.53 15.97
N VAL A 584 -12.81 -52.58 16.09
CA VAL A 584 -13.92 -52.63 17.07
C VAL A 584 -15.08 -53.52 16.61
N GLU A 585 -15.23 -53.66 15.30
CA GLU A 585 -16.14 -54.61 14.64
C GLU A 585 -15.46 -55.05 13.33
N PRO A 586 -15.87 -56.15 12.68
CA PRO A 586 -15.28 -56.57 11.42
C PRO A 586 -15.20 -55.43 10.39
N LYS A 587 -13.97 -55.06 10.02
CA LYS A 587 -13.62 -53.94 9.12
C LYS A 587 -13.95 -52.54 9.64
N VAL A 588 -14.40 -52.37 10.88
CA VAL A 588 -14.60 -51.08 11.52
C VAL A 588 -13.45 -50.82 12.48
N TRP A 589 -12.66 -49.81 12.18
CA TRP A 589 -11.43 -49.50 12.88
C TRP A 589 -11.54 -48.20 13.64
N LEU A 590 -10.97 -48.14 14.84
CA LEU A 590 -10.83 -46.94 15.64
C LEU A 590 -9.35 -46.60 15.83
N LEU A 591 -8.94 -45.46 15.28
CA LEU A 591 -7.63 -44.87 15.57
C LEU A 591 -7.72 -44.04 16.85
N LYS A 592 -6.97 -44.43 17.88
CA LYS A 592 -7.00 -43.81 19.22
C LYS A 592 -5.86 -42.83 19.47
N LYS A 593 -4.80 -42.88 18.66
CA LYS A 593 -3.61 -42.01 18.77
C LYS A 593 -3.30 -41.36 17.42
N ASN A 594 -2.56 -40.24 17.46
CA ASN A 594 -2.13 -39.56 16.24
C ASN A 594 -1.27 -40.48 15.37
N LEU A 595 -1.38 -40.38 14.05
CA LEU A 595 -0.60 -41.17 13.11
C LEU A 595 0.25 -40.25 12.23
N TYR A 596 1.57 -40.35 12.34
CA TYR A 596 2.54 -39.66 11.51
C TYR A 596 3.23 -40.64 10.56
N LEU A 597 3.03 -40.43 9.26
CA LEU A 597 3.67 -41.17 8.18
C LEU A 597 4.87 -40.36 7.69
N GLY A 598 6.06 -40.86 8.00
CA GLY A 598 7.33 -40.28 7.58
C GLY A 598 7.75 -40.70 6.18
N THR A 599 8.83 -40.09 5.72
CA THR A 599 9.34 -40.16 4.34
C THR A 599 9.37 -41.58 3.76
N GLY A 600 8.81 -41.75 2.57
CA GLY A 600 8.86 -42.98 1.78
C GLY A 600 7.90 -44.09 2.21
N THR A 601 7.02 -43.86 3.18
CA THR A 601 5.99 -44.84 3.60
C THR A 601 4.74 -44.73 2.74
N ARG A 602 3.99 -45.84 2.61
CA ARG A 602 2.69 -45.87 1.91
C ARG A 602 1.62 -46.48 2.81
N LEU A 603 0.68 -45.68 3.30
CA LEU A 603 -0.51 -46.15 4.01
C LEU A 603 -1.61 -46.52 3.00
N ILE A 604 -2.12 -47.74 3.06
CA ILE A 604 -3.29 -48.20 2.32
C ILE A 604 -4.43 -48.43 3.30
N VAL A 605 -5.53 -47.70 3.08
CA VAL A 605 -6.80 -47.88 3.79
C VAL A 605 -7.82 -48.30 2.74
N ASP A 606 -8.02 -49.60 2.59
CA ASP A 606 -8.82 -50.21 1.52
C ASP A 606 -10.00 -51.01 2.08
N LYS A 607 -11.13 -50.99 1.37
CA LYS A 607 -12.37 -51.73 1.70
C LYS A 607 -12.21 -53.24 1.94
N GLY A 608 -11.13 -53.84 1.42
CA GLY A 608 -10.75 -55.22 1.71
C GLY A 608 -10.56 -55.45 3.21
N GLU A 609 -10.01 -54.46 3.91
CA GLU A 609 -9.68 -54.48 5.32
C GLU A 609 -10.53 -53.51 6.16
N VAL A 610 -10.89 -52.35 5.61
CA VAL A 610 -11.49 -51.23 6.35
C VAL A 610 -12.74 -50.74 5.63
N SER A 611 -13.92 -50.98 6.19
CA SER A 611 -15.18 -50.40 5.71
C SER A 611 -15.41 -49.01 6.32
N TRP A 612 -15.00 -48.82 7.58
CA TRP A 612 -15.15 -47.56 8.30
C TRP A 612 -13.96 -47.32 9.24
N LEU A 613 -13.20 -46.26 8.98
CA LEU A 613 -12.16 -45.74 9.87
C LEU A 613 -12.72 -44.59 10.72
N LYS A 614 -12.87 -44.85 12.02
CA LYS A 614 -13.22 -43.87 13.04
C LYS A 614 -11.94 -43.23 13.59
N LEU A 615 -11.89 -41.91 13.59
CA LEU A 615 -10.82 -41.13 14.21
C LEU A 615 -11.33 -40.58 15.53
N LEU A 616 -10.71 -40.98 16.66
CA LEU A 616 -11.13 -40.52 17.99
C LEU A 616 -11.19 -38.99 18.05
N SER A 617 -12.35 -38.45 18.42
CA SER A 617 -12.62 -37.02 18.54
C SER A 617 -13.64 -36.80 19.63
N THR A 618 -13.24 -36.15 20.71
CA THR A 618 -14.03 -35.90 21.92
C THR A 618 -13.99 -34.42 22.26
N ASP A 619 -14.76 -33.99 23.26
CA ASP A 619 -14.82 -32.58 23.64
C ASP A 619 -13.46 -31.94 24.00
N ASN A 620 -12.49 -32.75 24.45
CA ASN A 620 -11.20 -32.30 24.95
C ASN A 620 -10.00 -32.72 24.09
N ASP A 621 -10.16 -33.72 23.23
CA ASP A 621 -9.04 -34.31 22.48
C ASP A 621 -9.50 -34.93 21.15
N PHE A 622 -8.62 -34.95 20.16
CA PHE A 622 -8.88 -35.57 18.86
C PHE A 622 -7.58 -36.05 18.21
N VAL A 623 -7.69 -37.02 17.31
CA VAL A 623 -6.53 -37.59 16.60
C VAL A 623 -6.38 -37.03 15.19
N TRP A 624 -5.20 -37.17 14.62
CA TRP A 624 -4.94 -36.81 13.23
C TRP A 624 -4.11 -37.84 12.49
N ILE A 625 -4.22 -37.85 11.16
CA ILE A 625 -3.32 -38.55 10.25
C ILE A 625 -2.52 -37.51 9.47
N LYS A 626 -1.19 -37.53 9.61
CA LYS A 626 -0.27 -36.62 8.90
C LYS A 626 0.70 -37.43 8.07
N ALA A 627 0.69 -37.22 6.77
CA ALA A 627 1.71 -37.72 5.86
C ALA A 627 2.71 -36.61 5.52
N HIS A 628 4.01 -36.94 5.51
CA HIS A 628 5.08 -36.03 5.15
C HIS A 628 6.08 -36.76 4.26
N ASN A 629 6.19 -36.36 2.99
CA ASN A 629 6.95 -37.09 1.97
C ASN A 629 6.54 -38.58 1.90
N ALA A 630 5.24 -38.84 2.13
CA ALA A 630 4.65 -40.16 2.26
C ALA A 630 3.34 -40.27 1.49
N ASN A 631 2.91 -41.49 1.20
CA ASN A 631 1.73 -41.75 0.38
C ASN A 631 0.57 -42.30 1.18
N VAL A 632 -0.63 -41.85 0.83
CA VAL A 632 -1.88 -42.31 1.45
C VAL A 632 -2.86 -42.68 0.36
N VAL A 633 -3.36 -43.92 0.39
CA VAL A 633 -4.42 -44.39 -0.52
C VAL A 633 -5.64 -44.74 0.32
N ILE A 634 -6.77 -44.11 0.03
CA ILE A 634 -8.06 -44.37 0.66
C ILE A 634 -9.01 -44.89 -0.42
N ASN A 635 -9.50 -46.12 -0.30
CA ASN A 635 -10.28 -46.76 -1.36
C ASN A 635 -11.50 -47.52 -0.84
N GLY A 636 -12.70 -47.03 -1.14
CA GLY A 636 -13.96 -47.66 -0.73
C GLY A 636 -14.25 -47.57 0.77
N VAL A 637 -13.74 -46.56 1.47
CA VAL A 637 -13.76 -46.49 2.93
C VAL A 637 -14.55 -45.27 3.41
N LYS A 638 -15.29 -45.43 4.51
CA LYS A 638 -15.86 -44.30 5.26
C LYS A 638 -14.87 -43.82 6.32
N ILE A 639 -14.64 -42.51 6.44
CA ILE A 639 -13.77 -41.91 7.47
C ILE A 639 -14.50 -40.80 8.20
N THR A 640 -14.53 -40.85 9.53
CA THR A 640 -15.23 -39.87 10.37
C THR A 640 -14.48 -39.51 11.64
N SER A 641 -14.64 -38.27 12.11
CA SER A 641 -14.39 -37.92 13.52
C SER A 641 -15.45 -38.60 14.38
N TRP A 642 -15.04 -39.33 15.42
CA TRP A 642 -15.90 -40.20 16.21
C TRP A 642 -15.73 -39.96 17.70
N ASP A 643 -16.82 -39.63 18.38
CA ASP A 643 -16.85 -39.49 19.83
C ASP A 643 -17.34 -40.78 20.47
N GLN A 644 -16.43 -41.46 21.17
CA GLN A 644 -16.75 -42.71 21.86
C GLN A 644 -17.76 -42.54 23.00
N ASN A 645 -17.81 -41.37 23.63
CA ASN A 645 -18.73 -41.08 24.73
C ASN A 645 -20.15 -40.91 24.18
N LEU A 646 -20.29 -40.25 23.04
CA LEU A 646 -21.57 -40.08 22.35
C LEU A 646 -22.00 -41.32 21.57
N LYS A 647 -21.04 -42.20 21.24
CA LYS A 647 -21.21 -43.33 20.31
C LYS A 647 -21.74 -42.86 18.95
N ASP A 648 -21.32 -41.68 18.53
CA ASP A 648 -21.72 -41.04 17.28
C ASP A 648 -20.56 -40.18 16.73
N VAL A 649 -20.75 -39.62 15.54
CA VAL A 649 -19.81 -38.67 14.95
C VAL A 649 -19.70 -37.39 15.77
N ASP A 650 -18.51 -36.79 15.76
CA ASP A 650 -18.29 -35.50 16.41
C ASP A 650 -18.85 -34.35 15.57
N LEU A 651 -19.94 -33.77 16.07
CA LEU A 651 -20.63 -32.62 15.45
C LEU A 651 -19.99 -31.28 15.82
N ASN A 652 -19.18 -31.21 16.88
CA ASN A 652 -18.70 -29.95 17.44
C ASN A 652 -17.38 -29.52 16.78
N TYR A 653 -17.45 -28.85 15.64
CA TYR A 653 -16.24 -28.31 15.01
C TYR A 653 -15.58 -27.13 15.76
N LYS A 654 -16.15 -26.64 16.88
CA LYS A 654 -15.64 -25.44 17.58
C LYS A 654 -14.56 -25.73 18.61
N ASN A 655 -14.59 -26.90 19.27
CA ASN A 655 -13.54 -27.35 20.20
C ASN A 655 -12.43 -28.14 19.47
N GLY A 656 -12.69 -28.60 18.26
CA GLY A 656 -11.70 -29.21 17.38
C GLY A 656 -12.19 -30.58 16.92
N ARG A 657 -11.75 -31.02 15.74
CA ARG A 657 -12.12 -32.33 15.20
C ARG A 657 -10.92 -33.00 14.54
N SER A 658 -10.99 -34.32 14.48
CA SER A 658 -10.00 -35.13 13.77
C SER A 658 -9.84 -34.70 12.31
N PHE A 659 -8.65 -34.91 11.74
CA PHE A 659 -8.32 -34.46 10.39
C PHE A 659 -7.23 -35.30 9.73
N ILE A 660 -7.11 -35.17 8.40
CA ILE A 660 -6.10 -35.84 7.57
C ILE A 660 -5.34 -34.79 6.77
N VAL A 661 -4.00 -34.86 6.74
CA VAL A 661 -3.21 -33.96 5.90
C VAL A 661 -1.98 -34.63 5.29
N ALA A 662 -1.79 -34.42 3.99
CA ALA A 662 -0.59 -34.77 3.23
C ALA A 662 0.31 -33.52 3.08
N ARG A 663 1.62 -33.64 3.30
CA ARG A 663 2.57 -32.53 3.32
C ARG A 663 3.84 -32.80 2.52
N ALA A 664 4.54 -31.72 2.18
CA ALA A 664 5.77 -31.78 1.37
C ALA A 664 5.49 -32.51 0.04
N SER A 665 6.34 -33.44 -0.40
CA SER A 665 6.17 -34.18 -1.67
C SER A 665 5.25 -35.41 -1.57
N SER A 666 4.31 -35.41 -0.62
CA SER A 666 3.33 -36.48 -0.45
C SER A 666 2.38 -36.60 -1.65
N GLN A 667 1.94 -37.84 -1.93
CA GLN A 667 0.75 -38.12 -2.73
C GLN A 667 -0.38 -38.67 -1.85
N MET A 668 -1.59 -38.15 -1.99
CA MET A 668 -2.76 -38.73 -1.33
C MET A 668 -3.90 -38.91 -2.32
N ASP A 669 -4.35 -40.15 -2.46
CA ASP A 669 -5.38 -40.56 -3.40
C ASP A 669 -6.62 -41.06 -2.65
N VAL A 670 -7.80 -40.69 -3.16
CA VAL A 670 -9.10 -41.02 -2.54
C VAL A 670 -10.08 -41.50 -3.59
N TYR A 671 -10.55 -42.74 -3.47
CA TYR A 671 -11.42 -43.41 -4.42
C TYR A 671 -12.66 -43.96 -3.74
N ASP A 672 -13.83 -43.78 -4.35
CA ASP A 672 -15.09 -44.43 -3.96
C ASP A 672 -15.41 -44.34 -2.44
N SER A 673 -14.97 -43.27 -1.78
CA SER A 673 -14.91 -43.17 -0.32
C SER A 673 -15.83 -42.07 0.23
N GLU A 674 -16.16 -42.14 1.51
CA GLU A 674 -16.91 -41.11 2.24
C GLU A 674 -16.01 -40.50 3.32
N VAL A 675 -15.73 -39.20 3.24
CA VAL A 675 -14.90 -38.46 4.21
C VAL A 675 -15.77 -37.39 4.85
N SER A 676 -16.13 -37.58 6.11
CA SER A 676 -17.13 -36.73 6.76
C SER A 676 -16.81 -36.34 8.20
N TYR A 677 -17.40 -35.23 8.64
CA TYR A 677 -17.25 -34.69 10.00
C TYR A 677 -15.80 -34.38 10.43
N LEU A 678 -14.89 -34.12 9.48
CA LEU A 678 -13.49 -33.79 9.77
C LEU A 678 -13.22 -32.29 9.86
N GLY A 679 -12.16 -31.94 10.59
CA GLY A 679 -11.54 -30.61 10.58
C GLY A 679 -12.31 -29.51 11.31
N TYR A 680 -11.59 -28.40 11.54
CA TYR A 680 -12.04 -27.28 12.34
C TYR A 680 -11.28 -25.98 12.01
N HIS A 681 -11.71 -24.86 12.60
CA HIS A 681 -10.97 -23.59 12.56
C HIS A 681 -9.96 -23.53 13.70
N ALA A 682 -8.65 -23.54 13.40
CA ALA A 682 -7.66 -23.38 14.46
C ALA A 682 -7.59 -21.93 14.97
N PRO A 683 -7.61 -21.70 16.30
CA PRO A 683 -7.38 -20.38 16.87
C PRO A 683 -5.96 -19.87 16.54
N PRO A 684 -5.70 -18.55 16.60
CA PRO A 684 -4.44 -17.92 16.16
C PRO A 684 -3.16 -18.51 16.77
N GLU A 685 -3.29 -19.15 17.94
CA GLU A 685 -2.21 -19.74 18.73
C GLU A 685 -1.79 -21.14 18.23
N ARG A 686 -2.65 -21.84 17.48
CA ARG A 686 -2.34 -23.15 16.90
C ARG A 686 -1.86 -22.96 15.47
N LEU A 687 -0.53 -22.98 15.29
CA LEU A 687 0.12 -22.91 13.99
C LEU A 687 -0.36 -24.07 13.09
N ALA A 688 -1.08 -23.72 12.03
CA ALA A 688 -1.63 -24.57 10.97
C ALA A 688 -3.02 -25.19 11.25
N PRO A 689 -4.14 -24.49 10.92
CA PRO A 689 -5.43 -25.14 10.80
C PRO A 689 -5.41 -26.23 9.73
N THR A 690 -6.11 -27.33 10.01
CA THR A 690 -6.35 -28.45 9.10
C THR A 690 -7.85 -28.59 8.96
N TYR A 691 -8.34 -28.15 7.80
CA TYR A 691 -9.75 -27.84 7.57
C TYR A 691 -10.63 -29.06 7.31
N GLY A 692 -10.07 -30.27 7.36
CA GLY A 692 -10.78 -31.53 7.07
C GLY A 692 -9.77 -32.54 6.54
N ILE A 693 -9.88 -32.87 5.26
CA ILE A 693 -8.82 -33.52 4.49
C ILE A 693 -8.04 -32.47 3.69
N SER A 694 -6.71 -32.53 3.70
CA SER A 694 -5.89 -31.45 3.15
C SER A 694 -4.59 -31.91 2.48
N TRP A 695 -4.18 -31.21 1.42
CA TRP A 695 -2.87 -31.31 0.80
C TRP A 695 -2.14 -29.99 1.06
N ARG A 696 -0.96 -30.00 1.69
CA ARG A 696 -0.28 -28.76 2.07
C ARG A 696 1.24 -28.79 1.93
N ALA A 697 1.75 -28.03 0.95
CA ALA A 697 3.18 -27.84 0.74
C ALA A 697 3.81 -27.10 1.94
N SER A 698 5.10 -27.35 2.20
CA SER A 698 5.86 -26.58 3.19
C SER A 698 6.27 -25.24 2.58
N VAL A 699 6.11 -24.14 3.32
CA VAL A 699 6.52 -22.78 2.89
C VAL A 699 7.97 -22.47 3.33
N ALA A 700 8.61 -23.38 4.06
CA ALA A 700 9.78 -23.06 4.89
C ALA A 700 11.12 -23.04 4.15
N ASP A 701 11.32 -23.78 3.05
CA ASP A 701 12.70 -24.11 2.65
C ASP A 701 13.10 -23.77 1.21
N GLY A 702 12.27 -23.06 0.44
CA GLY A 702 12.63 -22.74 -0.96
C GLY A 702 12.78 -23.99 -1.86
N GLU A 703 12.34 -25.14 -1.37
CA GLU A 703 12.39 -26.42 -2.07
C GLU A 703 11.19 -26.62 -3.00
N LYS A 704 11.41 -27.31 -4.13
CA LYS A 704 10.36 -27.70 -5.08
C LYS A 704 9.69 -28.99 -4.60
N TYR A 705 8.51 -28.89 -3.97
CA TYR A 705 7.72 -30.06 -3.56
C TYR A 705 6.74 -30.51 -4.66
N LEU A 706 6.62 -31.82 -4.89
CA LEU A 706 5.55 -32.41 -5.70
C LEU A 706 4.44 -32.92 -4.79
N LEU A 707 3.56 -32.02 -4.37
CA LEU A 707 2.36 -32.38 -3.64
C LEU A 707 1.22 -32.63 -4.63
N THR A 708 0.71 -33.86 -4.70
CA THR A 708 -0.29 -34.25 -5.71
C THR A 708 -1.26 -35.32 -5.18
N GLY A 709 -2.16 -35.78 -6.04
CA GLY A 709 -3.11 -36.84 -5.76
C GLY A 709 -4.28 -36.90 -6.73
N GLU A 710 -4.95 -38.05 -6.73
CA GLU A 710 -6.16 -38.31 -7.49
C GLU A 710 -7.35 -38.59 -6.55
N VAL A 711 -8.44 -37.86 -6.78
CA VAL A 711 -9.67 -37.95 -5.97
C VAL A 711 -10.86 -38.20 -6.89
N LYS A 712 -11.45 -39.39 -6.79
CA LYS A 712 -12.53 -39.84 -7.67
C LYS A 712 -13.71 -40.45 -6.92
N ASN A 713 -14.90 -40.22 -7.46
CA ASN A 713 -16.15 -40.89 -7.06
C ASN A 713 -16.43 -40.86 -5.54
N SER A 714 -15.94 -39.84 -4.83
CA SER A 714 -15.95 -39.78 -3.38
C SER A 714 -16.87 -38.70 -2.85
N LYS A 715 -17.28 -38.82 -1.59
CA LYS A 715 -18.19 -37.89 -0.91
C LYS A 715 -17.45 -37.18 0.22
N PHE A 716 -17.54 -35.85 0.25
CA PHE A 716 -16.96 -34.97 1.26
C PHE A 716 -18.07 -34.11 1.86
N HIS A 717 -18.49 -34.43 3.09
CA HIS A 717 -19.62 -33.75 3.69
C HIS A 717 -19.53 -33.54 5.19
N HIS A 718 -20.16 -32.47 5.67
CA HIS A 718 -20.14 -32.07 7.09
C HIS A 718 -18.71 -31.84 7.64
N ASN A 719 -17.70 -31.79 6.75
CA ASN A 719 -16.36 -31.35 7.08
C ASN A 719 -16.35 -29.83 7.30
N TYR A 720 -15.32 -29.30 7.94
CA TYR A 720 -15.20 -27.86 8.07
C TYR A 720 -15.04 -27.23 6.67
N PHE A 721 -14.04 -27.67 5.91
CA PHE A 721 -13.98 -27.57 4.44
C PHE A 721 -14.09 -28.99 3.87
N GLY A 722 -14.80 -29.17 2.75
CA GLY A 722 -14.94 -30.49 2.13
C GLY A 722 -13.57 -31.09 1.77
N ALA A 723 -12.76 -30.35 1.02
CA ALA A 723 -11.33 -30.62 0.81
C ALA A 723 -10.54 -29.33 0.57
N TYR A 724 -9.26 -29.30 0.97
CA TYR A 724 -8.40 -28.12 0.90
C TYR A 724 -7.03 -28.43 0.28
N THR A 725 -6.49 -27.53 -0.53
CA THR A 725 -5.11 -27.64 -1.02
C THR A 725 -4.33 -26.34 -0.84
N PHE A 726 -3.01 -26.46 -0.60
CA PHE A 726 -2.06 -25.36 -0.50
C PHE A 726 -0.79 -25.77 -1.27
N GLY A 727 -0.52 -25.09 -2.39
CA GLY A 727 0.63 -25.36 -3.25
C GLY A 727 0.65 -26.73 -3.93
N ALA A 728 -0.51 -27.38 -4.08
CA ALA A 728 -0.59 -28.69 -4.74
C ALA A 728 -0.63 -28.53 -6.28
N THR A 729 -0.13 -29.52 -7.01
CA THR A 729 0.02 -29.41 -8.47
C THR A 729 -0.52 -30.66 -9.18
N GLY A 730 -1.19 -30.47 -10.31
CA GLY A 730 -1.55 -31.57 -11.23
C GLY A 730 -2.59 -32.53 -10.70
N MET A 731 -3.39 -32.15 -9.71
CA MET A 731 -4.38 -33.03 -9.11
C MET A 731 -5.60 -33.26 -10.00
N VAL A 732 -6.14 -34.47 -9.94
CA VAL A 732 -7.39 -34.86 -10.62
C VAL A 732 -8.51 -35.00 -9.60
N TRP A 733 -9.58 -34.24 -9.79
CA TRP A 733 -10.78 -34.24 -8.97
C TRP A 733 -11.98 -34.57 -9.85
N LYS A 734 -12.43 -35.84 -9.84
CA LYS A 734 -13.47 -36.30 -10.77
C LYS A 734 -14.66 -36.97 -10.10
N ASN A 735 -15.87 -36.57 -10.50
CA ASN A 735 -17.13 -37.20 -10.08
C ASN A 735 -17.34 -37.26 -8.55
N ASN A 736 -16.83 -36.27 -7.81
CA ASN A 736 -16.98 -36.22 -6.35
C ASN A 736 -18.18 -35.36 -5.93
N ASP A 737 -18.68 -35.62 -4.73
CA ASP A 737 -19.71 -34.81 -4.09
C ASP A 737 -19.13 -34.01 -2.92
N PHE A 738 -19.30 -32.70 -2.92
CA PHE A 738 -18.92 -31.79 -1.84
C PHE A 738 -20.15 -31.10 -1.29
N TYR A 739 -20.69 -31.56 -0.16
CA TYR A 739 -21.98 -31.05 0.33
C TYR A 739 -22.11 -30.88 1.82
N SER A 740 -22.99 -29.96 2.24
CA SER A 740 -23.28 -29.70 3.65
C SER A 740 -22.03 -29.43 4.50
N ASN A 741 -20.95 -28.93 3.89
CA ASN A 741 -19.73 -28.55 4.61
C ASN A 741 -19.92 -27.19 5.29
N ILE A 742 -19.23 -26.99 6.41
CA ILE A 742 -19.42 -25.81 7.27
C ILE A 742 -19.07 -24.50 6.53
N GLN A 743 -18.05 -24.52 5.66
CA GLN A 743 -17.61 -23.38 4.89
C GLN A 743 -17.59 -23.71 3.40
N TYR A 744 -16.52 -24.27 2.87
CA TYR A 744 -16.33 -24.49 1.43
C TYR A 744 -16.54 -25.95 1.05
N GLY A 745 -17.05 -26.20 -0.15
CA GLY A 745 -17.07 -27.55 -0.72
C GLY A 745 -15.65 -27.99 -1.11
N PHE A 746 -15.11 -27.43 -2.18
CA PHE A 746 -13.73 -27.67 -2.62
C PHE A 746 -12.94 -26.35 -2.69
N ASP A 747 -11.83 -26.26 -1.95
CA ASP A 747 -11.03 -25.05 -1.78
C ASP A 747 -9.54 -25.23 -2.15
N PRO A 748 -9.20 -25.23 -3.44
CA PRO A 748 -7.82 -25.02 -3.87
C PRO A 748 -7.29 -23.63 -3.57
N HIS A 749 -6.13 -23.59 -2.91
CA HIS A 749 -5.62 -22.35 -2.35
C HIS A 749 -4.08 -22.21 -2.51
N ASP A 750 -3.59 -20.98 -2.36
CA ASP A 750 -2.16 -20.58 -2.28
C ASP A 750 -1.27 -21.31 -3.29
N ASP A 751 -1.26 -20.82 -4.54
CA ASP A 751 -0.41 -21.29 -5.65
C ASP A 751 -0.70 -22.71 -6.18
N SER A 752 -1.87 -23.29 -5.89
CA SER A 752 -2.27 -24.58 -6.45
C SER A 752 -2.59 -24.49 -7.95
N ASN A 753 -2.09 -25.44 -8.76
CA ASN A 753 -2.04 -25.26 -10.21
C ASN A 753 -2.18 -26.56 -11.03
N TYR A 754 -2.58 -26.43 -12.30
CA TYR A 754 -2.80 -27.53 -13.25
C TYR A 754 -3.83 -28.59 -12.81
N PHE A 755 -4.84 -28.20 -12.04
CA PHE A 755 -5.89 -29.13 -11.64
C PHE A 755 -6.84 -29.44 -12.78
N LEU A 756 -7.31 -30.68 -12.81
CA LEU A 756 -8.49 -31.09 -13.54
C LEU A 756 -9.64 -31.32 -12.55
N VAL A 757 -10.64 -30.45 -12.57
CA VAL A 757 -11.85 -30.56 -11.76
C VAL A 757 -13.02 -30.87 -12.68
N GLU A 758 -13.40 -32.14 -12.78
CA GLU A 758 -14.37 -32.63 -13.77
C GLU A 758 -15.56 -33.38 -13.15
N GLY A 759 -16.79 -33.06 -13.55
CA GLY A 759 -17.95 -33.90 -13.21
C GLY A 759 -18.36 -33.89 -11.74
N ASN A 760 -17.82 -32.99 -10.91
CA ASN A 760 -18.10 -32.94 -9.48
C ASN A 760 -19.41 -32.21 -9.18
N ARG A 761 -20.02 -32.51 -8.04
CA ARG A 761 -21.21 -31.84 -7.51
C ARG A 761 -20.86 -31.11 -6.22
N ALA A 762 -21.05 -29.79 -6.17
CA ALA A 762 -20.78 -28.99 -4.97
C ALA A 762 -22.03 -28.22 -4.53
N TYR A 763 -22.67 -28.63 -3.42
CA TYR A 763 -23.98 -28.12 -3.05
C TYR A 763 -24.28 -27.99 -1.56
N ASN A 764 -25.19 -27.08 -1.19
CA ASN A 764 -25.61 -26.84 0.20
C ASN A 764 -24.45 -26.53 1.17
N ASN A 765 -23.36 -25.93 0.68
CA ASN A 765 -22.21 -25.57 1.52
C ASN A 765 -22.40 -24.19 2.19
N GLY A 766 -21.79 -24.01 3.37
CA GLY A 766 -21.93 -22.82 4.19
C GLY A 766 -21.40 -21.52 3.58
N ASN A 767 -20.55 -21.59 2.55
CA ASN A 767 -20.04 -20.47 1.76
C ASN A 767 -20.08 -20.80 0.25
N HIS A 768 -18.94 -21.12 -0.38
CA HIS A 768 -18.81 -21.39 -1.81
C HIS A 768 -18.85 -22.89 -2.11
N GLY A 769 -19.33 -23.27 -3.29
CA GLY A 769 -19.25 -24.64 -3.78
C GLY A 769 -17.82 -25.01 -4.12
N ILE A 770 -17.26 -24.40 -5.17
CA ILE A 770 -15.89 -24.58 -5.63
C ILE A 770 -15.17 -23.22 -5.63
N ILE A 771 -14.00 -23.12 -5.02
CA ILE A 771 -13.22 -21.88 -4.95
C ILE A 771 -11.74 -22.12 -5.21
N PHE A 772 -11.16 -21.32 -6.10
CA PHE A 772 -9.72 -21.27 -6.37
C PHE A 772 -9.17 -19.90 -5.91
N SER A 773 -8.45 -19.86 -4.79
CA SER A 773 -8.02 -18.60 -4.15
C SER A 773 -6.50 -18.45 -4.00
N LYS A 774 -6.00 -17.22 -4.20
CA LYS A 774 -4.60 -16.82 -4.06
C LYS A 774 -3.67 -17.51 -5.06
N ARG A 775 -3.64 -16.98 -6.28
CA ARG A 775 -2.71 -17.37 -7.36
C ARG A 775 -2.86 -18.83 -7.80
N CYS A 776 -4.08 -19.36 -7.75
CA CYS A 776 -4.34 -20.66 -8.35
C CYS A 776 -4.49 -20.51 -9.86
N ILE A 777 -3.56 -21.08 -10.63
CA ILE A 777 -3.42 -20.81 -12.07
C ILE A 777 -3.46 -22.06 -12.93
N ASN A 778 -3.82 -21.89 -14.21
CA ASN A 778 -3.77 -22.94 -15.23
C ASN A 778 -4.65 -24.17 -14.90
N ASN A 779 -5.74 -23.97 -14.16
CA ASN A 779 -6.66 -25.04 -13.80
C ASN A 779 -7.81 -25.15 -14.81
N THR A 780 -8.34 -26.36 -14.97
CA THR A 780 -9.53 -26.64 -15.77
C THR A 780 -10.66 -27.11 -14.87
N ILE A 781 -11.72 -26.32 -14.80
CA ILE A 781 -12.95 -26.59 -14.03
C ILE A 781 -14.05 -26.84 -15.05
N LYS A 782 -14.37 -28.11 -15.31
CA LYS A 782 -15.30 -28.49 -16.37
C LYS A 782 -16.39 -29.46 -15.98
N ASN A 783 -17.55 -29.36 -16.62
CA ASN A 783 -18.66 -30.32 -16.47
C ASN A 783 -19.13 -30.51 -15.01
N ASN A 784 -18.90 -29.52 -14.13
CA ASN A 784 -19.30 -29.62 -12.72
C ASN A 784 -20.72 -29.07 -12.53
N LEU A 785 -21.37 -29.53 -11.47
CA LEU A 785 -22.65 -29.03 -10.99
C LEU A 785 -22.44 -28.31 -9.66
N SER A 786 -22.74 -27.02 -9.58
CA SER A 786 -22.61 -26.26 -8.32
C SER A 786 -23.85 -25.47 -7.96
N TYR A 787 -24.51 -25.82 -6.86
CA TYR A 787 -25.84 -25.28 -6.56
C TYR A 787 -26.20 -25.15 -5.09
N ASN A 788 -27.11 -24.22 -4.80
CA ASN A 788 -27.65 -23.99 -3.45
C ASN A 788 -26.56 -23.75 -2.37
N ASN A 789 -25.40 -23.19 -2.76
CA ASN A 789 -24.38 -22.78 -1.80
C ASN A 789 -24.71 -21.38 -1.29
N LYS A 790 -24.39 -21.09 -0.02
CA LYS A 790 -24.78 -19.82 0.63
C LYS A 790 -24.25 -18.58 -0.10
N LEU A 791 -23.08 -18.69 -0.73
CA LEU A 791 -22.43 -17.64 -1.47
C LEU A 791 -22.33 -17.99 -2.96
N HIS A 792 -21.19 -18.47 -3.44
CA HIS A 792 -20.94 -18.59 -4.88
C HIS A 792 -20.92 -20.04 -5.32
N GLY A 793 -21.38 -20.34 -6.53
CA GLY A 793 -21.22 -21.67 -7.09
C GLY A 793 -19.74 -21.95 -7.37
N ILE A 794 -19.15 -21.18 -8.27
CA ILE A 794 -17.73 -21.24 -8.62
C ILE A 794 -17.08 -19.88 -8.41
N MET A 795 -15.93 -19.84 -7.74
CA MET A 795 -15.18 -18.61 -7.43
C MET A 795 -13.72 -18.69 -7.85
N LEU A 796 -13.23 -17.68 -8.56
CA LEU A 796 -11.81 -17.40 -8.77
C LEU A 796 -11.44 -16.13 -7.97
N ASP A 797 -10.53 -16.26 -7.01
CA ASP A 797 -10.20 -15.21 -6.03
C ASP A 797 -8.70 -14.91 -5.97
N LYS A 798 -8.32 -13.62 -5.91
CA LYS A 798 -6.95 -13.13 -5.64
C LYS A 798 -5.89 -13.70 -6.58
N LYS A 799 -5.87 -13.20 -7.80
CA LYS A 799 -4.90 -13.49 -8.86
C LYS A 799 -4.92 -14.93 -9.36
N SER A 800 -6.06 -15.59 -9.23
CA SER A 800 -6.29 -16.92 -9.82
C SER A 800 -6.56 -16.75 -11.31
N ASN A 801 -5.47 -16.62 -12.06
CA ASN A 801 -5.45 -16.25 -13.48
C ASN A 801 -5.28 -17.47 -14.39
N ASN A 802 -5.55 -17.30 -15.69
CA ASN A 802 -5.31 -18.32 -16.72
C ASN A 802 -6.05 -19.64 -16.49
N ASN A 803 -7.19 -19.61 -15.80
CA ASN A 803 -8.03 -20.78 -15.59
C ASN A 803 -9.10 -20.89 -16.66
N ILE A 804 -9.56 -22.13 -16.90
CA ILE A 804 -10.67 -22.43 -17.79
C ILE A 804 -11.83 -22.93 -16.93
N VAL A 805 -12.97 -22.22 -17.00
CA VAL A 805 -14.24 -22.63 -16.41
C VAL A 805 -15.18 -22.93 -17.57
N GLU A 806 -15.38 -24.22 -17.89
CA GLU A 806 -16.12 -24.62 -19.08
C GLU A 806 -17.25 -25.63 -18.83
N SER A 807 -18.38 -25.49 -19.54
CA SER A 807 -19.45 -26.50 -19.53
C SER A 807 -20.00 -26.85 -18.14
N ASN A 808 -19.89 -25.95 -17.15
CA ASN A 808 -20.42 -26.16 -15.81
C ASN A 808 -21.89 -25.72 -15.75
N THR A 809 -22.65 -26.38 -14.89
CA THR A 809 -24.05 -26.03 -14.56
C THR A 809 -24.10 -25.43 -13.17
N VAL A 810 -24.53 -24.17 -13.04
CA VAL A 810 -24.43 -23.41 -11.79
C VAL A 810 -25.72 -22.67 -11.45
N TYR A 811 -26.38 -23.03 -10.34
CA TYR A 811 -27.71 -22.47 -10.00
C TYR A 811 -28.04 -22.37 -8.52
N GLY A 812 -29.00 -21.51 -8.14
CA GLY A 812 -29.45 -21.39 -6.76
C GLY A 812 -28.43 -20.78 -5.77
N ASN A 813 -27.39 -20.10 -6.27
CA ASN A 813 -26.36 -19.45 -5.45
C ASN A 813 -26.58 -17.92 -5.40
N ARG A 814 -25.82 -17.20 -4.55
CA ARG A 814 -25.75 -15.73 -4.58
C ARG A 814 -25.17 -15.23 -5.90
N ASP A 815 -23.94 -15.62 -6.21
CA ASP A 815 -23.41 -15.41 -7.56
C ASP A 815 -23.13 -16.78 -8.15
N GLY A 816 -23.50 -17.02 -9.41
CA GLY A 816 -23.21 -18.29 -10.07
C GLY A 816 -21.70 -18.49 -10.19
N ILE A 817 -21.07 -17.71 -11.07
CA ILE A 817 -19.62 -17.70 -11.26
C ILE A 817 -19.08 -16.32 -10.88
N ALA A 818 -18.09 -16.25 -10.00
CA ALA A 818 -17.52 -14.99 -9.53
C ALA A 818 -16.00 -14.94 -9.72
N LEU A 819 -15.51 -13.80 -10.22
CA LEU A 819 -14.10 -13.48 -10.39
C LEU A 819 -13.78 -12.21 -9.59
N TYR A 820 -12.83 -12.31 -8.68
CA TYR A 820 -12.37 -11.22 -7.82
C TYR A 820 -10.85 -11.13 -7.89
N ASP A 821 -10.31 -9.97 -8.30
CA ASP A 821 -8.87 -9.77 -8.55
C ASP A 821 -8.26 -10.87 -9.42
N SER A 822 -9.01 -11.40 -10.40
CA SER A 822 -8.62 -12.57 -11.18
C SER A 822 -8.81 -12.30 -12.68
N SER A 823 -7.71 -12.35 -13.42
CA SER A 823 -7.58 -11.88 -14.81
C SER A 823 -7.20 -12.99 -15.78
N SER A 824 -7.41 -12.76 -17.07
CA SER A 824 -6.98 -13.68 -18.14
C SER A 824 -7.60 -15.09 -18.04
N ASN A 825 -8.80 -15.22 -17.49
CA ASN A 825 -9.53 -16.49 -17.40
C ASN A 825 -10.50 -16.66 -18.56
N VAL A 826 -10.81 -17.91 -18.91
CA VAL A 826 -11.79 -18.27 -19.94
C VAL A 826 -13.00 -18.93 -19.28
N ILE A 827 -14.15 -18.25 -19.37
CA ILE A 827 -15.44 -18.73 -18.87
C ILE A 827 -16.31 -19.03 -20.08
N LYS A 828 -16.47 -20.31 -20.45
CA LYS A 828 -17.15 -20.66 -21.71
C LYS A 828 -18.15 -21.82 -21.62
N ASN A 829 -19.18 -21.81 -22.45
CA ASN A 829 -20.15 -22.91 -22.54
C ASN A 829 -20.86 -23.25 -21.21
N ASN A 830 -20.84 -22.38 -20.19
CA ASN A 830 -21.47 -22.67 -18.91
C ASN A 830 -22.97 -22.35 -18.95
N LYS A 831 -23.75 -23.12 -18.19
CA LYS A 831 -25.17 -22.87 -17.94
C LYS A 831 -25.33 -22.28 -16.54
N VAL A 832 -25.64 -20.99 -16.44
CA VAL A 832 -25.68 -20.23 -15.18
C VAL A 832 -27.07 -19.63 -14.98
N TYR A 833 -27.87 -20.23 -14.10
CA TYR A 833 -29.28 -19.86 -13.96
C TYR A 833 -29.83 -19.89 -12.54
N ASP A 834 -30.96 -19.24 -12.29
CA ASP A 834 -31.63 -19.20 -10.97
C ASP A 834 -30.68 -18.79 -9.80
N ASN A 835 -29.67 -17.95 -10.06
CA ASN A 835 -28.82 -17.35 -9.02
C ASN A 835 -29.29 -15.91 -8.70
N GLN A 836 -28.77 -15.29 -7.63
CA GLN A 836 -29.00 -13.85 -7.46
C GLN A 836 -28.30 -13.04 -8.57
N ARG A 837 -27.05 -13.39 -8.94
CA ARG A 837 -26.36 -12.88 -10.12
C ARG A 837 -25.73 -14.03 -10.88
N GLY A 838 -25.68 -13.95 -12.21
CA GLY A 838 -25.10 -14.99 -13.05
C GLY A 838 -23.58 -15.02 -12.94
N ILE A 839 -22.90 -14.22 -13.77
CA ILE A 839 -21.43 -14.12 -13.80
C ILE A 839 -20.99 -12.72 -13.35
N ARG A 840 -20.16 -12.65 -12.31
CA ARG A 840 -19.70 -11.39 -11.69
C ARG A 840 -18.19 -11.22 -11.78
N LEU A 841 -17.73 -10.07 -12.25
CA LEU A 841 -16.30 -9.70 -12.29
C LEU A 841 -16.08 -8.38 -11.53
N ASN A 842 -15.12 -8.34 -10.62
CA ASN A 842 -14.72 -7.12 -9.90
C ASN A 842 -13.28 -7.09 -9.38
N GLU A 843 -12.91 -5.98 -8.75
CA GLU A 843 -11.58 -5.67 -8.22
C GLU A 843 -10.46 -5.91 -9.24
N ASN A 844 -10.41 -5.16 -10.34
CA ASN A 844 -9.37 -5.30 -11.37
C ASN A 844 -9.31 -6.67 -12.07
N SER A 845 -10.40 -7.44 -12.05
CA SER A 845 -10.55 -8.65 -12.89
C SER A 845 -10.66 -8.24 -14.37
N SER A 846 -9.56 -8.36 -15.11
CA SER A 846 -9.40 -7.84 -16.47
C SER A 846 -8.99 -8.93 -17.46
N GLU A 847 -9.13 -8.65 -18.76
CA GLU A 847 -8.71 -9.55 -19.84
C GLU A 847 -9.36 -10.95 -19.78
N ASN A 848 -10.52 -11.09 -19.12
CA ASN A 848 -11.25 -12.34 -19.08
C ASN A 848 -12.13 -12.49 -20.33
N LEU A 849 -12.26 -13.72 -20.81
CA LEU A 849 -13.13 -14.09 -21.93
C LEU A 849 -14.35 -14.85 -21.40
N LEU A 850 -15.52 -14.24 -21.53
CA LEU A 850 -16.81 -14.87 -21.30
C LEU A 850 -17.45 -15.17 -22.65
N THR A 851 -17.55 -16.45 -23.04
CA THR A 851 -18.11 -16.79 -24.35
C THR A 851 -19.01 -18.01 -24.41
N ASN A 852 -20.05 -17.97 -25.25
CA ASN A 852 -21.00 -19.07 -25.44
C ASN A 852 -21.69 -19.56 -24.15
N ASN A 853 -21.82 -18.71 -23.12
CA ASN A 853 -22.51 -19.08 -21.89
C ASN A 853 -24.04 -18.86 -22.04
N GLU A 854 -24.83 -19.76 -21.45
CA GLU A 854 -26.28 -19.62 -21.28
C GLU A 854 -26.56 -19.08 -19.88
N ILE A 855 -27.01 -17.83 -19.79
CA ILE A 855 -27.17 -17.11 -18.52
C ILE A 855 -28.62 -16.67 -18.37
N SER A 856 -29.40 -17.37 -17.55
CA SER A 856 -30.83 -17.13 -17.51
C SER A 856 -31.48 -17.12 -16.13
N LYS A 857 -32.63 -16.45 -16.00
CA LYS A 857 -33.46 -16.48 -14.77
C LYS A 857 -32.73 -16.03 -13.49
N ASN A 858 -31.63 -15.27 -13.60
CA ASN A 858 -30.97 -14.74 -12.42
C ASN A 858 -31.74 -13.52 -11.89
N SER A 859 -32.02 -13.50 -10.59
CA SER A 859 -32.97 -12.53 -10.00
C SER A 859 -32.48 -11.07 -10.07
N GLN A 860 -31.17 -10.85 -10.23
CA GLN A 860 -30.57 -9.56 -10.54
C GLN A 860 -29.96 -9.57 -11.95
N TYR A 861 -28.65 -9.77 -12.06
CA TYR A 861 -27.91 -9.51 -13.29
C TYR A 861 -27.44 -10.81 -13.93
N GLY A 862 -27.51 -10.90 -15.26
CA GLY A 862 -26.90 -11.99 -16.00
C GLY A 862 -25.37 -11.90 -15.91
N VAL A 863 -24.79 -10.83 -16.46
CA VAL A 863 -23.37 -10.48 -16.29
C VAL A 863 -23.24 -9.17 -15.54
N TYR A 864 -22.35 -9.10 -14.54
CA TYR A 864 -22.12 -7.90 -13.73
C TYR A 864 -20.64 -7.52 -13.65
N LEU A 865 -20.28 -6.36 -14.19
CA LEU A 865 -18.93 -5.81 -14.23
C LEU A 865 -18.85 -4.53 -13.37
N TYR A 866 -18.04 -4.51 -12.32
CA TYR A 866 -17.81 -3.31 -11.49
C TYR A 866 -16.44 -3.34 -10.82
N GLY A 867 -16.06 -2.30 -10.07
CA GLY A 867 -14.80 -2.30 -9.31
C GLY A 867 -13.58 -2.48 -10.20
N GLU A 868 -13.47 -1.68 -11.27
CA GLU A 868 -12.36 -1.73 -12.23
C GLU A 868 -12.20 -3.05 -12.99
N ALA A 869 -13.26 -3.85 -13.14
CA ALA A 869 -13.30 -4.98 -14.08
C ALA A 869 -13.29 -4.51 -15.55
N ASN A 870 -12.14 -4.00 -16.00
CA ASN A 870 -11.95 -3.38 -17.30
C ASN A 870 -11.38 -4.38 -18.32
N ASN A 871 -11.46 -4.07 -19.62
CA ASN A 871 -10.82 -4.84 -20.69
C ASN A 871 -11.27 -6.32 -20.78
N ASN A 872 -12.51 -6.63 -20.41
CA ASN A 872 -13.06 -7.98 -20.55
C ASN A 872 -13.79 -8.17 -21.88
N PHE A 873 -13.81 -9.41 -22.37
CA PHE A 873 -14.44 -9.80 -23.63
C PHE A 873 -15.66 -10.67 -23.32
N ILE A 874 -16.86 -10.12 -23.54
CA ILE A 874 -18.14 -10.80 -23.35
C ILE A 874 -18.71 -11.01 -24.73
N SER A 875 -18.65 -12.24 -25.25
CA SER A 875 -19.05 -12.51 -26.63
C SER A 875 -19.85 -13.78 -26.84
N LYS A 876 -20.82 -13.75 -27.78
CA LYS A 876 -21.63 -14.93 -28.16
C LYS A 876 -22.38 -15.59 -27.00
N ASN A 877 -22.66 -14.86 -25.93
CA ASN A 877 -23.43 -15.39 -24.80
C ASN A 877 -24.94 -15.23 -25.08
N SER A 878 -25.75 -16.13 -24.52
CA SER A 878 -27.21 -16.04 -24.50
C SER A 878 -27.66 -15.63 -23.11
N LEU A 879 -28.24 -14.43 -22.97
CA LEU A 879 -28.67 -13.86 -21.69
C LEU A 879 -30.18 -13.61 -21.72
N SER A 880 -30.94 -14.36 -20.92
CA SER A 880 -32.40 -14.24 -20.92
C SER A 880 -33.10 -14.30 -19.58
N ASN A 881 -34.24 -13.63 -19.46
CA ASN A 881 -35.07 -13.67 -18.24
C ASN A 881 -34.34 -13.21 -16.96
N ASN A 882 -33.31 -12.37 -17.07
CA ASN A 882 -32.65 -11.73 -15.92
C ASN A 882 -33.29 -10.35 -15.64
N ASN A 883 -33.10 -9.78 -14.45
CA ASN A 883 -33.50 -8.38 -14.23
C ASN A 883 -32.63 -7.40 -15.04
N SER A 884 -31.36 -7.70 -15.26
CA SER A 884 -30.59 -7.06 -16.34
C SER A 884 -29.77 -8.10 -17.07
N GLY A 885 -29.79 -8.10 -18.39
CA GLY A 885 -28.96 -9.02 -19.18
C GLY A 885 -27.48 -8.82 -18.83
N ILE A 886 -26.96 -7.64 -19.15
CA ILE A 886 -25.58 -7.25 -18.80
C ILE A 886 -25.63 -5.91 -18.05
N TYR A 887 -24.93 -5.82 -16.92
CA TYR A 887 -24.82 -4.63 -16.09
C TYR A 887 -23.35 -4.20 -15.96
N ILE A 888 -23.04 -2.97 -16.36
CA ILE A 888 -21.67 -2.47 -16.48
C ILE A 888 -21.49 -1.18 -15.67
N LYS A 889 -20.48 -1.18 -14.79
CA LYS A 889 -19.90 -0.03 -14.07
C LYS A 889 -18.38 0.04 -14.25
N SER A 890 -17.87 -0.49 -15.36
CA SER A 890 -16.44 -0.57 -15.67
C SER A 890 -16.17 -0.21 -17.14
N LYS A 891 -14.90 -0.12 -17.51
CA LYS A 891 -14.44 0.55 -18.73
C LYS A 891 -13.80 -0.40 -19.73
N MET A 892 -13.78 0.00 -21.00
CA MET A 892 -12.99 -0.66 -22.05
C MET A 892 -13.33 -2.14 -22.27
N ASN A 893 -14.54 -2.58 -21.92
CA ASN A 893 -14.97 -3.95 -22.17
C ASN A 893 -15.55 -4.08 -23.58
N LYS A 894 -15.46 -5.27 -24.14
CA LYS A 894 -16.01 -5.61 -25.45
C LYS A 894 -17.21 -6.53 -25.29
N ILE A 895 -18.38 -6.05 -25.68
CA ILE A 895 -19.66 -6.75 -25.64
C ILE A 895 -20.04 -7.06 -27.10
N LEU A 896 -19.68 -8.25 -27.57
CA LEU A 896 -19.71 -8.56 -29.01
C LEU A 896 -20.56 -9.78 -29.35
N GLY A 897 -21.53 -9.67 -30.26
CA GLY A 897 -22.22 -10.86 -30.79
C GLY A 897 -23.12 -11.58 -29.78
N ASN A 898 -23.55 -10.94 -28.68
CA ASN A 898 -24.38 -11.57 -27.66
C ASN A 898 -25.87 -11.53 -28.04
N THR A 899 -26.64 -12.52 -27.61
CA THR A 899 -28.10 -12.51 -27.67
C THR A 899 -28.66 -12.17 -26.29
N ILE A 900 -29.32 -11.02 -26.17
CA ILE A 900 -29.85 -10.47 -24.91
C ILE A 900 -31.36 -10.30 -25.06
N ASP A 901 -32.12 -11.26 -24.53
CA ASP A 901 -33.55 -11.44 -24.84
C ASP A 901 -34.41 -11.62 -23.57
N LEU A 902 -35.64 -11.12 -23.54
CA LEU A 902 -36.61 -11.34 -22.44
C LEU A 902 -36.15 -10.89 -21.04
N ASN A 903 -35.14 -10.02 -20.90
CA ASN A 903 -34.74 -9.45 -19.61
C ASN A 903 -35.62 -8.25 -19.25
N GLN A 904 -35.57 -7.74 -18.01
CA GLN A 904 -36.24 -6.46 -17.71
C GLN A 904 -35.54 -5.30 -18.44
N ILE A 905 -34.22 -5.28 -18.40
CA ILE A 905 -33.36 -4.37 -19.17
C ILE A 905 -32.31 -5.22 -19.88
N GLY A 906 -32.09 -4.99 -21.18
CA GLY A 906 -31.08 -5.73 -21.94
C GLY A 906 -29.67 -5.40 -21.47
N LEU A 907 -29.20 -4.19 -21.76
CA LEU A 907 -27.89 -3.66 -21.35
C LEU A 907 -28.06 -2.45 -20.42
N TYR A 908 -27.41 -2.48 -19.25
CA TYR A 908 -27.50 -1.44 -18.23
C TYR A 908 -26.11 -0.85 -17.97
N LEU A 909 -25.87 0.41 -18.36
CA LEU A 909 -24.58 1.09 -18.21
C LEU A 909 -24.69 2.26 -17.23
N LEU A 910 -23.82 2.29 -16.22
CA LEU A 910 -23.82 3.30 -15.17
C LEU A 910 -22.46 3.93 -14.88
N GLU A 911 -22.53 5.19 -14.42
CA GLU A 911 -21.43 5.91 -13.77
C GLU A 911 -20.18 5.89 -14.66
N SER A 912 -19.16 5.14 -14.25
CA SER A 912 -17.86 5.09 -14.90
C SER A 912 -17.82 4.24 -16.18
N ALA A 913 -18.94 3.62 -16.59
CA ALA A 913 -19.02 2.77 -17.78
C ALA A 913 -18.73 3.53 -19.08
N SER A 914 -17.45 3.57 -19.46
CA SER A 914 -16.92 4.36 -20.56
C SER A 914 -15.96 3.55 -21.43
N ASN A 915 -15.88 3.93 -22.70
CA ASN A 915 -15.09 3.30 -23.75
C ASN A 915 -15.40 1.81 -23.92
N ASN A 916 -16.60 1.35 -23.55
CA ASN A 916 -17.01 -0.02 -23.86
C ASN A 916 -17.42 -0.10 -25.34
N GLU A 917 -17.01 -1.18 -25.99
CA GLU A 917 -17.35 -1.50 -27.38
C GLU A 917 -18.55 -2.44 -27.37
N ILE A 918 -19.67 -2.03 -27.97
CA ILE A 918 -20.91 -2.79 -28.02
C ILE A 918 -21.30 -2.94 -29.49
N ALA A 919 -21.07 -4.11 -30.06
CA ALA A 919 -21.31 -4.37 -31.48
C ALA A 919 -21.80 -5.81 -31.73
N ASP A 920 -22.49 -6.01 -32.84
CA ASP A 920 -23.04 -7.27 -33.33
C ASP A 920 -24.02 -7.97 -32.37
N ASN A 921 -24.53 -7.27 -31.35
CA ASN A 921 -25.45 -7.87 -30.39
C ASN A 921 -26.88 -7.88 -30.92
N LYS A 922 -27.63 -8.93 -30.58
CA LYS A 922 -29.09 -9.01 -30.74
C LYS A 922 -29.74 -8.72 -29.39
N ILE A 923 -30.25 -7.50 -29.22
CA ILE A 923 -30.87 -7.00 -27.98
C ILE A 923 -32.35 -6.75 -28.26
N VAL A 924 -33.20 -7.71 -27.87
CA VAL A 924 -34.60 -7.75 -28.30
C VAL A 924 -35.55 -8.18 -27.18
N ASN A 925 -36.82 -7.83 -27.30
CA ASN A 925 -37.92 -8.25 -26.41
C ASN A 925 -37.67 -8.01 -24.91
N ASN A 926 -36.84 -7.03 -24.55
CA ASN A 926 -36.59 -6.72 -23.14
C ASN A 926 -37.72 -5.84 -22.59
N LYS A 927 -38.27 -6.17 -21.42
CA LYS A 927 -39.59 -5.69 -20.96
C LYS A 927 -39.67 -4.18 -20.75
N LYS A 928 -38.61 -3.55 -20.25
CA LYS A 928 -38.57 -2.11 -19.97
C LYS A 928 -37.80 -1.37 -21.05
N GLN A 929 -36.56 -1.78 -21.29
CA GLN A 929 -35.65 -1.13 -22.23
C GLN A 929 -34.61 -2.11 -22.77
N GLU A 930 -34.22 -1.91 -24.03
CA GLU A 930 -33.13 -2.66 -24.65
C GLU A 930 -31.77 -2.21 -24.11
N ILE A 931 -31.52 -0.89 -24.09
CA ILE A 931 -30.31 -0.29 -23.51
C ILE A 931 -30.71 0.87 -22.60
N TYR A 932 -30.23 0.86 -21.36
CA TYR A 932 -30.32 1.98 -20.40
C TYR A 932 -28.93 2.51 -20.08
N GLU A 933 -28.73 3.82 -20.22
CA GLU A 933 -27.47 4.50 -19.91
C GLU A 933 -27.68 5.67 -18.94
N LYS A 934 -26.89 5.73 -17.87
CA LYS A 934 -26.75 6.90 -17.00
C LYS A 934 -25.30 7.06 -16.58
N LEU A 935 -24.54 7.71 -17.44
CA LEU A 935 -23.08 7.80 -17.37
C LEU A 935 -22.60 9.11 -16.71
N ASP A 936 -21.38 9.09 -16.19
CA ASP A 936 -20.69 10.28 -15.72
C ASP A 936 -20.40 11.25 -16.89
N LYS A 937 -20.26 12.55 -16.59
CA LYS A 937 -20.02 13.58 -17.61
C LYS A 937 -18.73 13.31 -18.39
N GLY A 938 -18.84 13.16 -19.71
CA GLY A 938 -17.71 12.88 -20.61
C GLY A 938 -17.44 11.39 -20.85
N SER A 939 -18.16 10.49 -20.18
CA SER A 939 -18.17 9.07 -20.50
C SER A 939 -18.95 8.83 -21.80
N VAL A 940 -18.31 8.15 -22.75
CA VAL A 940 -18.92 7.73 -24.01
C VAL A 940 -18.64 6.25 -24.24
N ASN A 941 -19.56 5.53 -24.87
CA ASN A 941 -19.36 4.15 -25.31
C ASN A 941 -19.39 4.08 -26.84
N ILE A 942 -18.76 3.05 -27.40
CA ILE A 942 -18.69 2.83 -28.85
C ILE A 942 -19.80 1.85 -29.20
N LEU A 943 -20.81 2.33 -29.94
CA LEU A 943 -21.89 1.50 -30.46
C LEU A 943 -21.61 1.18 -31.93
N GLY A 944 -21.38 -0.10 -32.23
CA GLY A 944 -21.33 -0.62 -33.60
C GLY A 944 -22.71 -1.03 -34.12
N GLU A 945 -22.75 -1.84 -35.17
CA GLU A 945 -24.00 -2.40 -35.70
C GLU A 945 -24.62 -3.35 -34.67
N ASN A 946 -25.84 -3.07 -34.20
CA ASN A 946 -26.55 -3.95 -33.26
C ASN A 946 -28.00 -4.13 -33.74
N ILE A 947 -28.55 -5.33 -33.58
CA ILE A 947 -29.96 -5.59 -33.84
C ILE A 947 -30.74 -5.25 -32.57
N ILE A 948 -31.38 -4.09 -32.57
CA ILE A 948 -32.21 -3.61 -31.45
C ILE A 948 -33.66 -3.56 -31.93
N ARG A 949 -34.55 -4.35 -31.32
CA ARG A 949 -35.98 -4.34 -31.62
C ARG A 949 -36.77 -4.29 -30.33
N LYS A 950 -37.50 -3.20 -30.16
CA LYS A 950 -38.39 -2.97 -29.02
C LYS A 950 -39.71 -3.72 -29.23
N ASN A 951 -40.24 -4.33 -28.17
CA ASN A 951 -41.64 -4.76 -28.11
C ASN A 951 -42.60 -3.58 -27.93
#